data_AF-A0A7J9WFV5-F1
#
_entry.id   AF-A0A7J9WFV5-F1
#
_cell.length_a   1.000
_cell.length_b   1.000
_cell.length_c   1.000
_cell.angle_alpha   90.00
_cell.angle_beta   90.00
_cell.angle_gamma   90.00
#
_symmetry.space_group_name_H-M   'P 1'
#
loop_
_entity.id
_entity.type
_entity.pdbx_description
1 polymer ?
#
loop_
_entity_poly.entity_id
_entity_poly.type
_entity_poly.pdbx_seq_one_letter_code
_entity_poly.pdbx_strand_id
1 'polypeptide(L)'
;VKAQNLKNAVIVPVGAKGGFVLKAPPEDRQELREEVEDCYRTFVRRLLDVTDNIVGDEVVPPNRVVRYDGDDPYLVVAADKGTATFSDTANALSAEYGFWLGDAFASGGSVGYDHKTMGITARGAWESVKHHFREMGLDVGTQEFTCVGIGDMSGDVFGNAMLLSEHIRLVAAFDHRHIFLDPQPDPARSFAQRRRLFELPRSSWDDYDPEVISEGGGVWLRTAKSITLSDQGRHALDVEAETLTPDELIQAILRAPVDLLFNGGIGTFVKAHDETHADVGDKMTDRVRIDASELRAKVVGEGGNLGFTQPGRVEYALAGGRINTDAIDNSAGVDTSDHEVNIKILLDGLVADGELTRKQRNALLVEMTDEVAALVLRSNDEQNRALSRSLVHAHAMSDVLRRYLRHLDESGDLSRELEYLPDDETLVERRNDGVGLVRPEFAIILAATKTALYGKLLNSDVCEDPWLSRTLETYFPSILQERYPEEIRAHRLSREIIATRVANQVVNQAGTTFLFRIAEETGASAADIVRAHTVASAVFGLADLQAAVRDLDHRVPAATQTLMVVEGRRLVERGSRWLLRNRPRPLDISASTEFFGAGVAIVADLLPGPMHGADRRSRDQTSGTLVEAGVPVALAERVANLPALYAALDLVATADAVDEDVTVVTRAYLTLAQRLHLDWLRQQIVALPRDTRWQALARDAMRDDFDAQHRMLTAEVLRATDRGAEAQERVDGWLRRNAAQVRRCERMLAEIEAITSSDLAVLSVGVREIRNLVDVTV
;
A
#
# COMPACT_ATOMS: atom_id res chain seq x y z
N VAL A 1 5.96 -12.96 -16.84
CA VAL A 1 5.63 -13.54 -15.52
C VAL A 1 5.94 -12.55 -14.39
N LYS A 2 7.19 -12.05 -14.26
CA LYS A 2 7.64 -11.09 -13.21
C LYS A 2 6.64 -9.98 -12.84
N ALA A 3 6.33 -9.08 -13.77
CA ALA A 3 5.43 -7.94 -13.51
C ALA A 3 3.97 -8.33 -13.16
N GLN A 4 3.51 -9.50 -13.62
CA GLN A 4 2.13 -9.94 -13.35
C GLN A 4 1.98 -10.39 -11.89
N ASN A 5 2.96 -11.11 -11.35
CA ASN A 5 2.91 -11.58 -9.97
C ASN A 5 2.85 -10.40 -8.97
N LEU A 6 3.59 -9.32 -9.23
CA LEU A 6 3.57 -8.12 -8.41
C LEU A 6 2.20 -7.41 -8.46
N LYS A 7 1.60 -7.30 -9.66
CA LYS A 7 0.26 -6.72 -9.83
C LYS A 7 -0.83 -7.56 -9.18
N ASN A 8 -0.68 -8.88 -9.21
CA ASN A 8 -1.69 -9.80 -8.70
C ASN A 8 -1.78 -9.80 -7.17
N ALA A 9 -0.89 -9.10 -6.45
CA ALA A 9 -0.96 -8.99 -5.00
C ALA A 9 -2.25 -8.31 -4.48
N VAL A 10 -3.03 -7.67 -5.35
CA VAL A 10 -4.32 -7.04 -5.02
C VAL A 10 -5.55 -7.82 -5.51
N ILE A 11 -5.38 -8.93 -6.23
CA ILE A 11 -6.47 -9.70 -6.84
C ILE A 11 -6.49 -11.15 -6.35
N VAL A 12 -7.54 -11.89 -6.70
CA VAL A 12 -7.87 -13.20 -6.14
C VAL A 12 -8.11 -14.23 -7.25
N PRO A 13 -7.67 -15.51 -7.12
CA PRO A 13 -6.83 -16.07 -6.06
C PRO A 13 -5.34 -15.79 -6.27
N VAL A 14 -4.86 -15.90 -7.51
CA VAL A 14 -3.53 -15.52 -8.02
C VAL A 14 -3.63 -15.48 -9.56
N GLY A 15 -2.56 -15.13 -10.28
CA GLY A 15 -2.59 -15.16 -11.74
C GLY A 15 -1.26 -15.49 -12.38
N ALA A 16 -1.32 -15.81 -13.68
CA ALA A 16 -0.18 -16.18 -14.50
C ALA A 16 -0.18 -15.39 -15.83
N LYS A 17 0.77 -15.71 -16.71
CA LYS A 17 0.85 -15.14 -18.07
C LYS A 17 0.96 -16.27 -19.09
N GLY A 18 0.04 -16.30 -20.04
CA GLY A 18 0.08 -17.16 -21.22
C GLY A 18 0.27 -16.34 -22.50
N GLY A 19 0.74 -17.00 -23.56
CA GLY A 19 0.89 -16.37 -24.88
C GLY A 19 1.26 -17.39 -25.95
N PHE A 20 1.10 -16.99 -27.21
CA PHE A 20 1.47 -17.79 -28.37
C PHE A 20 2.23 -16.93 -29.39
N VAL A 21 2.97 -17.57 -30.29
CA VAL A 21 3.75 -16.92 -31.35
C VAL A 21 3.29 -17.45 -32.71
N LEU A 22 2.95 -16.55 -33.62
CA LEU A 22 2.67 -16.90 -35.01
C LEU A 22 3.97 -17.23 -35.73
N LYS A 23 4.12 -18.48 -36.18
CA LYS A 23 5.33 -18.94 -36.88
C LYS A 23 5.37 -18.51 -38.35
N ALA A 24 4.20 -18.30 -38.96
CA ALA A 24 4.04 -17.91 -40.36
C ALA A 24 2.96 -16.82 -40.48
N PRO A 25 3.23 -15.59 -40.00
CA PRO A 25 2.25 -14.51 -40.04
C PRO A 25 1.95 -14.11 -41.50
N PRO A 26 0.66 -13.98 -41.90
CA PRO A 26 0.29 -13.42 -43.20
C PRO A 26 0.83 -12.00 -43.41
N GLU A 27 1.12 -11.64 -44.66
CA GLU A 27 1.54 -10.27 -45.02
C GLU A 27 0.36 -9.29 -45.02
N ASP A 28 -0.83 -9.76 -45.43
CA ASP A 28 -2.04 -8.95 -45.41
C ASP A 28 -2.54 -8.71 -43.98
N ARG A 29 -2.93 -7.47 -43.68
CA ARG A 29 -3.33 -7.07 -42.31
C ARG A 29 -4.64 -7.69 -41.86
N GLN A 30 -5.57 -7.93 -42.78
CA GLN A 30 -6.86 -8.52 -42.45
C GLN A 30 -6.67 -10.03 -42.20
N GLU A 31 -5.95 -10.71 -43.09
CA GLU A 31 -5.59 -12.13 -42.92
C GLU A 31 -4.79 -12.36 -41.64
N LEU A 32 -3.86 -11.45 -41.31
CA LEU A 32 -3.10 -11.52 -40.05
C LEU A 32 -4.01 -11.43 -38.82
N ARG A 33 -5.02 -10.55 -38.84
CA ARG A 33 -5.96 -10.41 -37.72
C ARG A 33 -6.80 -11.66 -37.54
N GLU A 34 -7.28 -12.24 -38.64
CA GLU A 34 -8.07 -13.47 -38.64
C GLU A 34 -7.24 -14.65 -38.12
N GLU A 35 -6.02 -14.83 -38.61
CA GLU A 35 -5.10 -15.89 -38.15
C GLU A 35 -4.76 -15.75 -36.66
N VAL A 36 -4.55 -14.51 -36.18
CA VAL A 36 -4.32 -14.24 -34.75
C VAL A 36 -5.53 -14.65 -33.91
N GLU A 37 -6.74 -14.33 -34.36
CA GLU A 37 -7.97 -14.72 -33.67
C GLU A 37 -8.17 -16.24 -33.65
N ASP A 38 -7.91 -16.93 -34.76
CA ASP A 38 -8.03 -18.39 -34.86
C ASP A 38 -7.01 -19.12 -33.98
N CYS A 39 -5.77 -18.63 -33.95
CA CYS A 39 -4.75 -19.11 -33.03
C CYS A 39 -5.15 -18.88 -31.57
N TYR A 40 -5.70 -17.71 -31.24
CA TYR A 40 -6.21 -17.40 -29.90
C TYR A 40 -7.34 -18.34 -29.48
N ARG A 41 -8.33 -18.56 -30.37
CA ARG A 41 -9.42 -19.51 -30.14
C ARG A 41 -8.89 -20.91 -29.86
N THR A 42 -7.91 -21.36 -30.65
CA THR A 42 -7.26 -22.66 -30.45
C THR A 42 -6.54 -22.72 -29.10
N PHE A 43 -5.77 -21.68 -28.76
CA PHE A 43 -5.05 -21.60 -27.49
C PHE A 43 -6.00 -21.69 -26.28
N VAL A 44 -7.07 -20.89 -26.25
CA VAL A 44 -8.07 -20.91 -25.17
C VAL A 44 -8.75 -22.27 -25.07
N ARG A 45 -9.15 -22.88 -26.19
CA ARG A 45 -9.70 -24.25 -26.20
C ARG A 45 -8.76 -25.26 -25.57
N ARG A 46 -7.45 -25.17 -25.85
CA ARG A 46 -6.45 -26.06 -25.23
C ARG A 46 -6.26 -25.84 -23.73
N LEU A 47 -6.43 -24.61 -23.25
CA LEU A 47 -6.45 -24.34 -21.81
C LEU A 47 -7.67 -25.00 -21.16
N LEU A 48 -8.86 -24.83 -21.75
CA LEU A 48 -10.09 -25.46 -21.25
C LEU A 48 -10.04 -27.00 -21.34
N ASP A 49 -9.37 -27.58 -22.34
CA ASP A 49 -9.17 -29.03 -22.46
C ASP A 49 -8.36 -29.64 -21.28
N VAL A 50 -7.62 -28.81 -20.53
CA VAL A 50 -6.73 -29.26 -19.44
C VAL A 50 -7.07 -28.68 -18.06
N THR A 51 -8.13 -27.88 -17.96
CA THR A 51 -8.59 -27.26 -16.71
C THR A 51 -9.76 -28.05 -16.14
N ASP A 52 -9.82 -28.23 -14.82
CA ASP A 52 -11.00 -28.82 -14.18
C ASP A 52 -12.24 -27.92 -14.40
N ASN A 53 -13.44 -28.49 -14.44
CA ASN A 53 -14.68 -27.71 -14.55
C ASN A 53 -15.56 -27.93 -13.31
N ILE A 54 -16.58 -27.11 -13.12
CA ILE A 54 -17.62 -27.31 -12.10
C ILE A 54 -18.93 -27.62 -12.81
N VAL A 55 -19.55 -28.75 -12.44
CA VAL A 55 -20.85 -29.16 -12.98
C VAL A 55 -21.80 -29.41 -11.81
N GLY A 56 -22.74 -28.49 -11.61
CA GLY A 56 -23.49 -28.42 -10.35
C GLY A 56 -22.54 -28.00 -9.22
N ASP A 57 -22.44 -28.82 -8.18
CA ASP A 57 -21.56 -28.55 -7.03
C ASP A 57 -20.23 -29.32 -7.07
N GLU A 58 -20.06 -30.23 -8.04
CA GLU A 58 -18.91 -31.14 -8.12
C GLU A 58 -17.84 -30.62 -9.08
N VAL A 59 -16.57 -30.79 -8.70
CA VAL A 59 -15.43 -30.54 -9.60
C VAL A 59 -15.24 -31.76 -10.51
N VAL A 60 -15.24 -31.53 -11.81
CA VAL A 60 -15.11 -32.55 -12.85
C VAL A 60 -13.80 -32.35 -13.60
N PRO A 61 -12.81 -33.24 -13.41
CA PRO A 61 -11.54 -33.14 -14.11
C PRO A 61 -11.61 -33.61 -15.57
N PRO A 62 -10.69 -33.16 -16.46
CA PRO A 62 -10.64 -33.64 -17.84
C PRO A 62 -10.24 -35.12 -17.93
N ASN A 63 -10.98 -35.91 -18.71
CA ASN A 63 -10.84 -37.38 -18.80
C ASN A 63 -9.45 -37.88 -19.24
N ARG A 64 -8.67 -37.09 -19.98
CA ARG A 64 -7.42 -37.52 -20.64
C ARG A 64 -6.19 -36.76 -20.14
N VAL A 65 -6.27 -36.16 -18.95
CA VAL A 65 -5.20 -35.37 -18.33
C VAL A 65 -4.67 -36.12 -17.12
N VAL A 66 -3.34 -36.27 -17.07
CA VAL A 66 -2.65 -36.77 -15.87
C VAL A 66 -2.47 -35.59 -14.93
N ARG A 67 -3.11 -35.67 -13.77
CA ARG A 67 -3.10 -34.61 -12.75
C ARG A 67 -2.02 -34.90 -11.72
N TYR A 68 -1.13 -33.93 -11.51
CA TYR A 68 -0.10 -33.98 -10.46
C TYR A 68 -0.50 -33.18 -9.23
N ASP A 69 -1.42 -32.23 -9.40
CA ASP A 69 -1.92 -31.31 -8.38
C ASP A 69 -3.38 -31.66 -7.98
N GLY A 70 -3.94 -30.88 -7.06
CA GLY A 70 -5.33 -31.00 -6.60
C GLY A 70 -6.36 -30.50 -7.63
N ASP A 71 -7.61 -30.34 -7.18
CA ASP A 71 -8.68 -29.76 -7.98
C ASP A 71 -8.41 -28.27 -8.23
N ASP A 72 -8.41 -27.85 -9.50
CA ASP A 72 -8.19 -26.46 -9.90
C ASP A 72 -9.15 -26.04 -11.03
N PRO A 73 -10.42 -25.73 -10.70
CA PRO A 73 -11.41 -25.36 -11.69
C PRO A 73 -11.39 -23.87 -12.04
N TYR A 74 -10.54 -23.05 -11.41
CA TYR A 74 -10.56 -21.60 -11.58
C TYR A 74 -9.56 -21.16 -12.65
N LEU A 75 -10.08 -20.79 -13.82
CA LEU A 75 -9.29 -20.20 -14.90
C LEU A 75 -10.02 -18.99 -15.46
N VAL A 76 -9.41 -17.81 -15.31
CA VAL A 76 -9.86 -16.55 -15.92
C VAL A 76 -8.78 -16.06 -16.87
N VAL A 77 -9.20 -15.57 -18.04
CA VAL A 77 -8.30 -14.96 -19.02
C VAL A 77 -8.58 -13.46 -19.13
N ALA A 78 -7.52 -12.68 -19.27
CA ALA A 78 -7.62 -11.24 -19.48
C ALA A 78 -6.98 -10.84 -20.82
N ALA A 79 -7.50 -9.77 -21.40
CA ALA A 79 -6.97 -9.14 -22.59
C ALA A 79 -5.53 -8.63 -22.37
N ASP A 80 -4.68 -8.77 -23.39
CA ASP A 80 -3.34 -8.17 -23.39
C ASP A 80 -2.93 -7.70 -24.80
N LYS A 81 -1.68 -7.28 -24.98
CA LYS A 81 -1.14 -6.82 -26.26
C LYS A 81 -1.34 -7.87 -27.35
N GLY A 82 -2.10 -7.50 -28.37
CA GLY A 82 -2.43 -8.36 -29.51
C GLY A 82 -3.73 -9.15 -29.36
N THR A 83 -4.35 -9.17 -28.17
CA THR A 83 -5.62 -9.87 -27.90
C THR A 83 -6.68 -9.00 -27.23
N ALA A 84 -6.45 -7.69 -27.14
CA ALA A 84 -7.27 -6.75 -26.37
C ALA A 84 -8.77 -6.74 -26.74
N THR A 85 -9.14 -7.16 -27.95
CA THR A 85 -10.53 -7.22 -28.43
C THR A 85 -11.17 -8.59 -28.31
N PHE A 86 -10.51 -9.58 -27.69
CA PHE A 86 -10.96 -10.99 -27.73
C PHE A 86 -11.63 -11.49 -26.45
N SER A 87 -11.95 -10.62 -25.48
CA SER A 87 -12.69 -11.03 -24.26
C SER A 87 -14.04 -11.66 -24.59
N ASP A 88 -14.81 -11.08 -25.51
CA ASP A 88 -16.08 -11.66 -25.97
C ASP A 88 -15.88 -13.03 -26.65
N THR A 89 -14.81 -13.18 -27.42
CA THR A 89 -14.44 -14.47 -28.04
C THR A 89 -14.12 -15.52 -26.97
N ALA A 90 -13.37 -15.17 -25.92
CA ALA A 90 -13.10 -16.07 -24.81
C ALA A 90 -14.36 -16.46 -24.05
N ASN A 91 -15.24 -15.51 -23.74
CA ASN A 91 -16.52 -15.78 -23.08
C ASN A 91 -17.44 -16.68 -23.92
N ALA A 92 -17.45 -16.51 -25.24
CA ALA A 92 -18.19 -17.39 -26.14
C ALA A 92 -17.63 -18.82 -26.14
N LEU A 93 -16.30 -18.99 -26.08
CA LEU A 93 -15.66 -20.32 -25.98
C LEU A 93 -15.93 -21.00 -24.64
N SER A 94 -15.89 -20.25 -23.53
CA SER A 94 -16.29 -20.73 -22.20
C SER A 94 -17.72 -21.28 -22.23
N ALA A 95 -18.65 -20.54 -22.83
CA ALA A 95 -20.02 -20.99 -23.01
C ALA A 95 -20.15 -22.23 -23.93
N GLU A 96 -19.38 -22.31 -25.02
CA GLU A 96 -19.32 -23.49 -25.91
C GLU A 96 -18.89 -24.75 -25.13
N TYR A 97 -17.94 -24.61 -24.21
CA TYR A 97 -17.42 -25.69 -23.38
C TYR A 97 -18.31 -26.05 -22.18
N GLY A 98 -19.35 -25.24 -21.90
CA GLY A 98 -20.11 -25.36 -20.66
C GLY A 98 -19.23 -25.14 -19.43
N PHE A 99 -18.21 -24.29 -19.54
CA PHE A 99 -17.33 -23.94 -18.44
C PHE A 99 -18.08 -23.06 -17.44
N TRP A 100 -17.94 -23.38 -16.15
CA TRP A 100 -18.80 -22.84 -15.08
C TRP A 100 -18.76 -21.31 -14.96
N LEU A 101 -17.65 -20.66 -15.32
CA LEU A 101 -17.54 -19.20 -15.29
C LEU A 101 -18.35 -18.50 -16.38
N GLY A 102 -18.80 -19.19 -17.44
CA GLY A 102 -19.61 -18.56 -18.49
C GLY A 102 -18.97 -17.28 -19.04
N ASP A 103 -19.66 -16.15 -18.91
CA ASP A 103 -19.18 -14.82 -19.35
C ASP A 103 -18.41 -14.02 -18.27
N ALA A 104 -18.11 -14.65 -17.13
CA ALA A 104 -17.10 -14.23 -16.17
C ALA A 104 -15.70 -14.81 -16.49
N PHE A 105 -15.57 -15.67 -17.50
CA PHE A 105 -14.30 -16.28 -17.90
C PHE A 105 -13.27 -15.25 -18.38
N ALA A 106 -13.73 -14.16 -19.00
CA ALA A 106 -12.92 -13.03 -19.40
C ALA A 106 -13.58 -11.69 -19.02
N SER A 107 -12.78 -10.81 -18.40
CA SER A 107 -13.19 -9.45 -18.04
C SER A 107 -13.03 -8.45 -19.21
N GLY A 108 -13.67 -7.28 -19.10
CA GLY A 108 -13.52 -6.21 -20.08
C GLY A 108 -14.13 -6.51 -21.46
N GLY A 109 -15.07 -7.45 -21.54
CA GLY A 109 -15.87 -7.70 -22.75
C GLY A 109 -17.02 -6.71 -22.92
N SER A 110 -17.86 -6.94 -23.93
CA SER A 110 -19.05 -6.12 -24.25
C SER A 110 -20.09 -6.07 -23.13
N VAL A 111 -20.06 -7.04 -22.21
CA VAL A 111 -20.88 -7.12 -21.01
C VAL A 111 -19.94 -7.15 -19.81
N GLY A 112 -19.56 -5.98 -19.30
CA GLY A 112 -18.56 -5.82 -18.25
C GLY A 112 -18.20 -4.35 -18.03
N TYR A 113 -17.10 -4.08 -17.33
CA TYR A 113 -16.58 -2.72 -17.15
C TYR A 113 -15.59 -2.41 -18.27
N ASP A 114 -15.93 -1.46 -19.14
CA ASP A 114 -15.04 -1.02 -20.21
C ASP A 114 -13.95 -0.11 -19.62
N HIS A 115 -12.71 -0.62 -19.55
CA HIS A 115 -11.58 0.08 -18.92
C HIS A 115 -11.26 1.42 -19.58
N LYS A 116 -11.52 1.56 -20.89
CA LYS A 116 -11.25 2.78 -21.64
C LYS A 116 -12.28 3.86 -21.35
N THR A 117 -13.55 3.49 -21.36
CA THR A 117 -14.68 4.36 -21.06
C THR A 117 -14.64 4.81 -19.59
N MET A 118 -14.30 3.88 -18.70
CA MET A 118 -14.10 4.16 -17.27
C MET A 118 -12.79 4.93 -17.00
N GLY A 119 -11.83 4.85 -17.92
CA GLY A 119 -10.48 5.42 -17.81
C GLY A 119 -9.70 4.87 -16.62
N ILE A 120 -10.02 3.67 -16.15
CA ILE A 120 -9.67 3.26 -14.77
C ILE A 120 -8.17 3.04 -14.58
N THR A 121 -7.48 2.53 -15.58
CA THR A 121 -6.02 2.38 -15.56
C THR A 121 -5.31 3.75 -15.49
N ALA A 122 -5.79 4.72 -16.28
CA ALA A 122 -5.27 6.09 -16.24
C ALA A 122 -5.56 6.77 -14.90
N ARG A 123 -6.78 6.62 -14.37
CA ARG A 123 -7.18 7.15 -13.05
C ARG A 123 -6.33 6.56 -11.94
N GLY A 124 -6.05 5.25 -11.97
CA GLY A 124 -5.15 4.58 -11.02
C GLY A 124 -3.74 5.18 -11.06
N ALA A 125 -3.13 5.29 -12.25
CA ALA A 125 -1.81 5.88 -12.37
C ALA A 125 -1.79 7.36 -11.93
N TRP A 126 -2.91 8.06 -12.13
CA TRP A 126 -3.08 9.43 -11.67
C TRP A 126 -3.19 9.56 -10.14
N GLU A 127 -3.69 8.55 -9.42
CA GLU A 127 -3.62 8.54 -7.94
C GLU A 127 -2.17 8.57 -7.45
N SER A 128 -1.27 7.78 -8.07
CA SER A 128 0.17 7.85 -7.82
C SER A 128 0.77 9.22 -8.15
N VAL A 129 0.39 9.82 -9.29
CA VAL A 129 0.83 11.16 -9.68
C VAL A 129 0.40 12.20 -8.63
N LYS A 130 -0.89 12.23 -8.27
CA LYS A 130 -1.42 13.11 -7.21
C LYS A 130 -0.64 12.94 -5.91
N HIS A 131 -0.34 11.69 -5.55
CA HIS A 131 0.39 11.39 -4.34
C HIS A 131 1.83 11.94 -4.36
N HIS A 132 2.57 11.76 -5.47
CA HIS A 132 3.92 12.29 -5.63
C HIS A 132 3.96 13.83 -5.58
N PHE A 133 3.04 14.50 -6.27
CA PHE A 133 2.94 15.96 -6.25
C PHE A 133 2.54 16.49 -4.87
N ARG A 134 1.63 15.80 -4.17
CA ARG A 134 1.27 16.14 -2.78
C ARG A 134 2.48 16.07 -1.84
N GLU A 135 3.36 15.08 -2.01
CA GLU A 135 4.62 14.99 -1.26
C GLU A 135 5.60 16.15 -1.55
N MET A 136 5.44 16.80 -2.70
CA MET A 136 6.18 18.01 -3.09
C MET A 136 5.46 19.31 -2.69
N GLY A 137 4.27 19.22 -2.08
CA GLY A 137 3.47 20.38 -1.71
C GLY A 137 2.73 21.04 -2.87
N LEU A 138 2.48 20.32 -3.96
CA LEU A 138 1.73 20.79 -5.13
C LEU A 138 0.42 20.01 -5.27
N ASP A 139 -0.67 20.72 -5.54
CA ASP A 139 -1.97 20.15 -5.89
C ASP A 139 -2.22 20.23 -7.41
N VAL A 140 -2.14 19.08 -8.08
CA VAL A 140 -2.36 18.97 -9.54
C VAL A 140 -3.80 19.25 -9.96
N GLY A 141 -4.74 19.30 -9.01
CA GLY A 141 -6.14 19.66 -9.26
C GLY A 141 -6.40 21.17 -9.28
N THR A 142 -5.45 21.99 -8.81
CA THR A 142 -5.64 23.46 -8.69
C THR A 142 -4.44 24.28 -9.17
N GLN A 143 -3.28 23.67 -9.37
CA GLN A 143 -2.04 24.34 -9.72
C GLN A 143 -1.47 23.81 -11.04
N GLU A 144 -0.89 24.71 -11.83
CA GLU A 144 -0.24 24.39 -13.10
C GLU A 144 1.10 23.66 -12.90
N PHE A 145 1.38 22.70 -13.78
CA PHE A 145 2.63 21.95 -13.82
C PHE A 145 2.96 21.52 -15.24
N THR A 146 4.25 21.41 -15.53
CA THR A 146 4.75 21.00 -16.86
C THR A 146 4.76 19.49 -17.01
N CYS A 147 4.37 19.00 -18.18
CA CYS A 147 4.27 17.57 -18.48
C CYS A 147 4.90 17.27 -19.84
N VAL A 148 5.60 16.14 -19.94
CA VAL A 148 5.86 15.46 -21.21
C VAL A 148 5.26 14.07 -21.21
N GLY A 149 4.96 13.56 -22.39
CA GLY A 149 4.12 12.39 -22.56
C GLY A 149 4.64 11.34 -23.52
N ILE A 150 4.41 10.07 -23.19
CA ILE A 150 4.56 8.95 -24.12
C ILE A 150 3.17 8.43 -24.46
N GLY A 151 2.71 8.68 -25.68
CA GLY A 151 1.38 8.31 -26.17
C GLY A 151 0.70 9.37 -27.02
N ASP A 152 -0.57 9.13 -27.32
CA ASP A 152 -1.43 10.02 -28.09
C ASP A 152 -2.85 10.07 -27.51
N MET A 153 -3.59 11.13 -27.85
CA MET A 153 -4.93 11.37 -27.31
C MET A 153 -5.98 10.31 -27.71
N SER A 154 -5.75 9.48 -28.73
CA SER A 154 -6.67 8.37 -29.04
C SER A 154 -6.44 7.13 -28.16
N GLY A 155 -5.27 7.09 -27.49
CA GLY A 155 -4.86 6.03 -26.59
C GLY A 155 -5.68 6.02 -25.30
N ASP A 156 -6.00 4.82 -24.81
CA ASP A 156 -6.77 4.63 -23.58
C ASP A 156 -6.08 5.29 -22.37
N VAL A 157 -4.86 4.85 -22.05
CA VAL A 157 -4.18 5.32 -20.83
C VAL A 157 -3.73 6.78 -20.96
N PHE A 158 -3.05 7.12 -22.06
CA PHE A 158 -2.54 8.47 -22.27
C PHE A 158 -3.67 9.50 -22.41
N GLY A 159 -4.64 9.24 -23.28
CA GLY A 159 -5.74 10.16 -23.55
C GLY A 159 -6.58 10.45 -22.31
N ASN A 160 -6.96 9.41 -21.56
CA ASN A 160 -7.69 9.59 -20.30
C ASN A 160 -6.86 10.39 -19.28
N ALA A 161 -5.58 10.05 -19.07
CA ALA A 161 -4.73 10.73 -18.08
C ALA A 161 -4.55 12.22 -18.37
N MET A 162 -4.38 12.57 -19.65
CA MET A 162 -4.25 13.97 -20.08
C MET A 162 -5.54 14.78 -19.85
N LEU A 163 -6.67 14.16 -19.56
CA LEU A 163 -7.93 14.84 -19.24
C LEU A 163 -8.27 14.86 -17.75
N LEU A 164 -7.41 14.30 -16.88
CA LEU A 164 -7.65 14.28 -15.42
C LEU A 164 -7.25 15.58 -14.70
N SER A 165 -6.67 16.55 -15.41
CA SER A 165 -6.44 17.90 -14.89
C SER A 165 -6.42 18.95 -16.01
N GLU A 166 -7.16 20.04 -15.79
CA GLU A 166 -7.17 21.23 -16.65
C GLU A 166 -5.89 22.07 -16.52
N HIS A 167 -5.06 21.79 -15.50
CA HIS A 167 -3.84 22.54 -15.17
C HIS A 167 -2.57 21.98 -15.80
N ILE A 168 -2.68 20.89 -16.58
CA ILE A 168 -1.56 20.29 -17.29
C ILE A 168 -1.04 21.25 -18.38
N ARG A 169 0.24 21.60 -18.30
CA ARG A 169 1.00 22.23 -19.38
C ARG A 169 1.77 21.15 -20.14
N LEU A 170 1.11 20.52 -21.13
CA LEU A 170 1.72 19.45 -21.93
C LEU A 170 2.71 20.05 -22.93
N VAL A 171 3.99 20.05 -22.57
CA VAL A 171 5.07 20.66 -23.35
C VAL A 171 5.40 19.82 -24.59
N ALA A 172 5.43 18.49 -24.45
CA ALA A 172 5.72 17.60 -25.56
C ALA A 172 5.09 16.23 -25.37
N ALA A 173 4.80 15.55 -26.47
CA ALA A 173 4.39 14.15 -26.45
C ALA A 173 4.84 13.44 -27.74
N PHE A 174 4.96 12.12 -27.70
CA PHE A 174 5.25 11.36 -28.91
C PHE A 174 4.55 10.00 -28.91
N ASP A 175 4.18 9.52 -30.10
CA ASP A 175 3.68 8.17 -30.31
C ASP A 175 4.50 7.46 -31.41
N HIS A 176 3.98 6.34 -31.92
CA HIS A 176 4.62 5.61 -33.00
C HIS A 176 4.60 6.35 -34.36
N ARG A 177 3.81 7.43 -34.50
CA ARG A 177 3.57 8.16 -35.76
C ARG A 177 4.15 9.57 -35.73
N HIS A 178 3.99 10.29 -34.62
CA HIS A 178 4.19 11.72 -34.52
C HIS A 178 4.97 12.13 -33.27
N ILE A 179 5.56 13.32 -33.34
CA ILE A 179 6.12 14.07 -32.21
C ILE A 179 5.37 15.40 -32.15
N PHE A 180 4.77 15.70 -31.00
CA PHE A 180 4.07 16.93 -30.67
C PHE A 180 4.93 17.78 -29.73
N LEU A 181 5.03 19.08 -29.99
CA LEU A 181 5.70 20.06 -29.14
C LEU A 181 4.85 21.33 -29.05
N ASP A 182 4.62 21.78 -27.83
CA ASP A 182 4.01 23.06 -27.50
C ASP A 182 4.90 23.74 -26.43
N PRO A 183 5.77 24.71 -26.79
CA PRO A 183 6.76 25.26 -25.85
C PRO A 183 6.15 25.96 -24.62
N GLN A 184 5.00 26.61 -24.78
CA GLN A 184 4.30 27.36 -23.73
C GLN A 184 2.78 27.15 -23.84
N PRO A 185 2.28 25.95 -23.54
CA PRO A 185 0.87 25.64 -23.68
C PRO A 185 0.05 26.47 -22.68
N ASP A 186 -1.03 27.08 -23.18
CA ASP A 186 -2.09 27.64 -22.33
C ASP A 186 -2.93 26.48 -21.77
N PRO A 187 -3.03 26.28 -20.45
CA PRO A 187 -3.69 25.10 -19.88
C PRO A 187 -5.15 24.94 -20.32
N ALA A 188 -5.92 26.04 -20.32
CA ALA A 188 -7.35 26.01 -20.63
C ALA A 188 -7.60 25.71 -22.12
N ARG A 189 -6.91 26.42 -23.03
CA ARG A 189 -7.03 26.22 -24.48
C ARG A 189 -6.53 24.84 -24.89
N SER A 190 -5.36 24.44 -24.38
CA SER A 190 -4.77 23.14 -24.70
C SER A 190 -5.57 21.98 -24.11
N PHE A 191 -6.20 22.12 -22.95
CA PHE A 191 -7.12 21.13 -22.40
C PHE A 191 -8.36 20.95 -23.28
N ALA A 192 -9.02 22.06 -23.67
CA ALA A 192 -10.18 22.00 -24.56
C ALA A 192 -9.84 21.31 -25.89
N GLN A 193 -8.64 21.58 -26.42
CA GLN A 193 -8.16 20.95 -27.64
C GLN A 193 -7.84 19.46 -27.44
N ARG A 194 -7.16 19.07 -26.36
CA ARG A 194 -6.93 17.66 -26.02
C ARG A 194 -8.24 16.89 -25.88
N ARG A 195 -9.26 17.47 -25.23
CA ARG A 195 -10.60 16.86 -25.12
C ARG A 195 -11.24 16.65 -26.50
N ARG A 196 -11.19 17.66 -27.38
CA ARG A 196 -11.65 17.51 -28.78
C ARG A 196 -10.95 16.34 -29.47
N LEU A 197 -9.62 16.22 -29.36
CA LEU A 197 -8.87 15.13 -29.98
C LEU A 197 -9.28 13.76 -29.42
N PHE A 198 -9.49 13.66 -28.10
CA PHE A 198 -9.90 12.41 -27.44
C PHE A 198 -11.27 11.92 -27.94
N GLU A 199 -12.21 12.84 -28.15
CA GLU A 199 -13.57 12.55 -28.62
C GLU A 199 -13.65 12.24 -30.13
N LEU A 200 -12.62 12.63 -30.90
CA LEU A 200 -12.56 12.39 -32.35
C LEU A 200 -12.27 10.91 -32.67
N PRO A 201 -13.10 10.25 -33.51
CA PRO A 201 -12.83 8.89 -33.95
C PRO A 201 -11.52 8.79 -34.74
N ARG A 202 -10.62 7.90 -34.30
CA ARG A 202 -9.31 7.63 -34.94
C ARG A 202 -8.39 8.85 -35.05
N SER A 203 -8.43 9.74 -34.05
CA SER A 203 -7.56 10.91 -34.00
C SER A 203 -6.06 10.57 -33.90
N SER A 204 -5.26 11.57 -34.17
CA SER A 204 -3.81 11.58 -34.01
C SER A 204 -3.34 12.98 -33.64
N TRP A 205 -2.05 13.13 -33.34
CA TRP A 205 -1.47 14.45 -33.13
C TRP A 205 -1.60 15.37 -34.35
N ASP A 206 -1.70 14.84 -35.57
CA ASP A 206 -1.90 15.63 -36.81
C ASP A 206 -3.27 16.34 -36.85
N ASP A 207 -4.24 15.88 -36.04
CA ASP A 207 -5.55 16.52 -35.90
C ASP A 207 -5.55 17.69 -34.89
N TYR A 208 -4.40 17.97 -34.27
CA TYR A 208 -4.21 19.09 -33.35
C TYR A 208 -4.23 20.42 -34.10
N ASP A 209 -5.03 21.37 -33.62
CA ASP A 209 -5.23 22.66 -34.26
C ASP A 209 -3.95 23.51 -34.08
N PRO A 210 -3.24 23.84 -35.17
CA PRO A 210 -2.00 24.61 -35.10
C PRO A 210 -2.21 26.01 -34.49
N GLU A 211 -3.41 26.58 -34.53
CA GLU A 211 -3.71 27.90 -33.93
C GLU A 211 -3.76 27.86 -32.39
N VAL A 212 -3.87 26.67 -31.81
CA VAL A 212 -3.84 26.46 -30.35
C VAL A 212 -2.42 26.29 -29.83
N ILE A 213 -1.51 25.74 -30.66
CA ILE A 213 -0.11 25.51 -30.30
C ILE A 213 0.59 26.86 -30.12
N SER A 214 1.37 27.01 -29.05
CA SER A 214 2.14 28.24 -28.82
C SER A 214 3.25 28.45 -29.87
N GLU A 215 3.76 29.68 -29.92
CA GLU A 215 4.80 30.05 -30.87
C GLU A 215 6.01 29.11 -30.78
N GLY A 216 6.41 28.59 -31.95
CA GLY A 216 7.57 27.70 -32.06
C GLY A 216 7.27 26.22 -31.81
N GLY A 217 6.02 25.86 -31.51
CA GLY A 217 5.56 24.47 -31.44
C GLY A 217 5.11 23.90 -32.79
N GLY A 218 4.76 22.62 -32.79
CA GLY A 218 4.30 21.93 -33.99
C GLY A 218 4.11 20.42 -33.79
N VAL A 219 3.71 19.77 -34.88
CA VAL A 219 3.57 18.31 -34.99
C VAL A 219 4.39 17.83 -36.17
N TRP A 220 5.23 16.82 -35.96
CA TRP A 220 6.08 16.24 -37.00
C TRP A 220 5.90 14.73 -37.09
N LEU A 221 6.05 14.20 -38.29
CA LEU A 221 6.11 12.76 -38.51
C LEU A 221 7.40 12.17 -37.94
N ARG A 222 7.29 11.03 -37.26
CA ARG A 222 8.44 10.26 -36.77
C ARG A 222 9.34 9.75 -37.90
N THR A 223 8.83 9.70 -39.12
CA THR A 223 9.58 9.32 -40.33
C THR A 223 10.31 10.48 -41.01
N ALA A 224 10.20 11.71 -40.49
CA ALA A 224 10.95 12.85 -41.00
C ALA A 224 12.47 12.61 -40.93
N LYS A 225 13.22 13.17 -41.88
CA LYS A 225 14.69 13.06 -41.86
C LYS A 225 15.32 13.91 -40.76
N SER A 226 14.74 15.07 -40.50
CA SER A 226 15.19 16.05 -39.53
C SER A 226 14.05 17.00 -39.18
N ILE A 227 14.11 17.58 -37.99
CA ILE A 227 13.17 18.55 -37.44
C ILE A 227 13.98 19.76 -36.97
N THR A 228 13.68 20.94 -37.49
CA THR A 228 14.30 22.21 -37.05
C THR A 228 13.45 22.81 -35.94
N LEU A 229 14.05 23.00 -34.77
CA LEU A 229 13.43 23.59 -33.60
C LEU A 229 13.57 25.11 -33.61
N SER A 230 12.51 25.78 -33.15
CA SER A 230 12.53 27.20 -32.83
C SER A 230 13.34 27.48 -31.55
N ASP A 231 13.67 28.75 -31.29
CA ASP A 231 14.29 29.16 -30.02
C ASP A 231 13.41 28.80 -28.82
N GLN A 232 12.09 28.96 -28.95
CA GLN A 232 11.11 28.60 -27.92
C GLN A 232 11.12 27.10 -27.64
N GLY A 233 11.10 26.27 -28.69
CA GLY A 233 11.14 24.81 -28.56
C GLY A 233 12.45 24.29 -27.96
N ARG A 234 13.58 24.89 -28.36
CA ARG A 234 14.89 24.60 -27.77
C ARG A 234 14.94 24.95 -26.29
N HIS A 235 14.40 26.11 -25.90
CA HIS A 235 14.33 26.52 -24.51
C HIS A 235 13.42 25.60 -23.68
N ALA A 236 12.27 25.20 -24.20
CA ALA A 236 11.32 24.32 -23.52
C ALA A 236 11.89 22.92 -23.23
N LEU A 237 12.70 22.38 -24.15
CA LEU A 237 13.37 21.08 -23.98
C LEU A 237 14.77 21.19 -23.35
N ASP A 238 15.28 22.41 -23.20
CA ASP A 238 16.64 22.74 -22.77
C ASP A 238 17.72 22.02 -23.63
N VAL A 239 17.71 22.34 -24.93
CA VAL A 239 18.66 21.82 -25.93
C VAL A 239 19.29 22.94 -26.76
N GLU A 240 20.57 22.80 -27.11
CA GLU A 240 21.27 23.80 -27.93
C GLU A 240 21.09 23.57 -29.44
N ALA A 241 20.97 22.30 -29.86
CA ALA A 241 20.90 21.91 -31.26
C ALA A 241 19.64 22.46 -31.94
N GLU A 242 19.85 23.16 -33.07
CA GLU A 242 18.76 23.73 -33.88
C GLU A 242 18.02 22.68 -34.70
N THR A 243 18.71 21.63 -35.14
CA THR A 243 18.13 20.57 -35.98
C THR A 243 18.46 19.21 -35.40
N LEU A 244 17.43 18.40 -35.18
CA LEU A 244 17.50 17.07 -34.61
C LEU A 244 16.83 16.06 -35.54
N THR A 245 17.29 14.82 -35.54
CA THR A 245 16.49 13.69 -36.04
C THR A 245 15.30 13.43 -35.11
N PRO A 246 14.24 12.75 -35.58
CA PRO A 246 13.11 12.40 -34.70
C PRO A 246 13.53 11.60 -33.47
N ASP A 247 14.51 10.70 -33.60
CA ASP A 247 14.99 9.91 -32.46
C ASP A 247 15.71 10.78 -31.42
N GLU A 248 16.57 11.71 -31.86
CA GLU A 248 17.25 12.66 -30.97
C GLU A 248 16.26 13.63 -30.32
N LEU A 249 15.19 14.03 -31.03
CA LEU A 249 14.13 14.85 -30.45
C LEU A 249 13.35 14.09 -29.36
N ILE A 250 13.06 12.80 -29.56
CA ILE A 250 12.43 11.98 -28.52
C ILE A 250 13.35 11.86 -27.29
N GLN A 251 14.65 11.66 -27.49
CA GLN A 251 15.62 11.69 -26.39
C GLN A 251 15.62 13.04 -25.66
N ALA A 252 15.57 14.16 -26.40
CA ALA A 252 15.47 15.50 -25.82
C ALA A 252 14.18 15.68 -25.00
N ILE A 253 13.04 15.16 -25.48
CA ILE A 253 11.76 15.17 -24.76
C ILE A 253 11.87 14.38 -23.45
N LEU A 254 12.46 13.18 -23.48
CA LEU A 254 12.66 12.36 -22.28
C LEU A 254 13.60 13.04 -21.28
N ARG A 255 14.58 13.82 -21.75
CA ARG A 255 15.50 14.61 -20.92
C ARG A 255 14.95 15.97 -20.54
N ALA A 256 13.73 16.37 -20.92
CA ALA A 256 13.23 17.72 -20.68
C ALA A 256 13.09 18.02 -19.17
N PRO A 257 13.39 19.26 -18.72
CA PRO A 257 13.31 19.65 -17.32
C PRO A 257 11.86 19.99 -16.93
N VAL A 258 11.01 18.97 -16.80
CA VAL A 258 9.58 19.13 -16.51
C VAL A 258 9.17 18.57 -15.15
N ASP A 259 7.95 18.88 -14.70
CA ASP A 259 7.44 18.36 -13.44
C ASP A 259 6.99 16.90 -13.55
N LEU A 260 6.36 16.52 -14.67
CA LEU A 260 5.84 15.17 -14.91
C LEU A 260 6.32 14.57 -16.25
N LEU A 261 6.80 13.33 -16.21
CA LEU A 261 6.81 12.43 -17.37
C LEU A 261 5.69 11.40 -17.19
N PHE A 262 4.69 11.42 -18.05
CA PHE A 262 3.61 10.44 -18.03
C PHE A 262 3.78 9.41 -19.15
N ASN A 263 3.99 8.15 -18.78
CA ASN A 263 4.05 7.05 -19.72
C ASN A 263 2.66 6.42 -19.88
N GLY A 264 1.98 6.68 -21.00
CA GLY A 264 0.77 5.97 -21.42
C GLY A 264 1.00 5.07 -22.64
N GLY A 265 2.27 4.87 -23.03
CA GLY A 265 2.68 4.15 -24.23
C GLY A 265 3.20 2.75 -23.94
N ILE A 266 3.80 2.14 -24.97
CA ILE A 266 4.38 0.79 -24.92
C ILE A 266 5.86 0.88 -25.31
N GLY A 267 6.72 0.31 -24.46
CA GLY A 267 8.16 0.17 -24.70
C GLY A 267 8.99 0.64 -23.50
N THR A 268 10.26 0.24 -23.47
CA THR A 268 11.20 0.61 -22.40
C THR A 268 12.08 1.79 -22.82
N PHE A 269 11.74 2.98 -22.34
CA PHE A 269 12.35 4.26 -22.73
C PHE A 269 13.49 4.70 -21.82
N VAL A 270 13.59 4.15 -20.62
CA VAL A 270 14.64 4.50 -19.66
C VAL A 270 15.23 3.24 -19.04
N LYS A 271 16.56 3.18 -18.95
CA LYS A 271 17.33 2.11 -18.30
C LYS A 271 18.33 2.68 -17.29
N ALA A 272 18.94 1.84 -16.47
CA ALA A 272 20.11 2.25 -15.71
C ALA A 272 21.33 2.46 -16.62
N HIS A 273 22.29 3.27 -16.17
CA HIS A 273 23.50 3.60 -16.94
C HIS A 273 24.42 2.39 -17.15
N ASP A 274 24.37 1.40 -16.27
CA ASP A 274 25.17 0.16 -16.32
C ASP A 274 24.55 -0.94 -17.19
N GLU A 275 23.26 -0.82 -17.55
CA GLU A 275 22.61 -1.70 -18.52
C GLU A 275 23.01 -1.33 -19.95
N THR A 276 23.22 -2.29 -20.85
CA THR A 276 23.31 -1.99 -22.28
C THR A 276 21.91 -1.97 -22.91
N HIS A 277 21.75 -1.33 -24.08
CA HIS A 277 20.47 -1.41 -24.79
C HIS A 277 20.05 -2.84 -25.13
N ALA A 278 21.04 -3.72 -25.38
CA ALA A 278 20.78 -5.13 -25.69
C ALA A 278 20.22 -5.90 -24.49
N ASP A 279 20.64 -5.58 -23.26
CA ASP A 279 20.20 -6.25 -22.03
C ASP A 279 18.71 -6.02 -21.75
N VAL A 280 18.17 -4.87 -22.16
CA VAL A 280 16.75 -4.50 -21.96
C VAL A 280 15.80 -5.39 -22.76
N GLY A 281 16.23 -5.90 -23.92
CA GLY A 281 15.44 -6.79 -24.77
C GLY A 281 14.35 -6.14 -25.63
N ASP A 282 14.07 -4.83 -25.48
CA ASP A 282 13.12 -4.08 -26.32
C ASP A 282 13.81 -3.33 -27.47
N LYS A 283 14.03 -4.01 -28.59
CA LYS A 283 14.72 -3.41 -29.75
C LYS A 283 14.00 -2.20 -30.37
N MET A 284 12.69 -2.05 -30.14
CA MET A 284 11.89 -1.00 -30.77
C MET A 284 12.20 0.39 -30.22
N THR A 285 12.72 0.45 -28.99
CA THR A 285 13.03 1.70 -28.28
C THR A 285 14.54 1.96 -28.17
N ASP A 286 15.41 1.06 -28.65
CA ASP A 286 16.87 1.19 -28.52
C ASP A 286 17.41 2.56 -28.99
N ARG A 287 16.89 3.08 -30.11
CA ARG A 287 17.34 4.35 -30.71
C ARG A 287 16.93 5.59 -29.92
N VAL A 288 15.92 5.48 -29.06
CA VAL A 288 15.34 6.60 -28.31
C VAL A 288 15.51 6.45 -26.80
N ARG A 289 15.94 5.29 -26.32
CA ARG A 289 16.13 5.00 -24.89
C ARG A 289 17.25 5.87 -24.33
N ILE A 290 17.04 6.38 -23.13
CA ILE A 290 18.02 7.17 -22.38
C ILE A 290 18.40 6.47 -21.06
N ASP A 291 19.45 6.98 -20.43
CA ASP A 291 19.84 6.54 -19.09
C ASP A 291 19.05 7.30 -18.02
N ALA A 292 18.76 6.62 -16.90
CA ALA A 292 18.00 7.18 -15.79
C ALA A 292 18.65 8.42 -15.17
N SER A 293 19.99 8.48 -15.15
CA SER A 293 20.77 9.66 -14.75
C SER A 293 20.59 10.89 -15.66
N GLU A 294 20.08 10.72 -16.87
CA GLU A 294 19.77 11.82 -17.80
C GLU A 294 18.34 12.35 -17.64
N LEU A 295 17.49 11.64 -16.88
CA LEU A 295 16.10 12.01 -16.67
C LEU A 295 16.00 13.19 -15.69
N ARG A 296 15.36 14.27 -16.15
CA ARG A 296 15.19 15.52 -15.36
C ARG A 296 13.76 15.82 -14.93
N ALA A 297 12.82 14.94 -15.29
CA ALA A 297 11.47 15.00 -14.73
C ALA A 297 11.54 14.92 -13.20
N LYS A 298 10.61 15.58 -12.48
CA LYS A 298 10.52 15.45 -11.01
C LYS A 298 9.70 14.23 -10.58
N VAL A 299 8.63 13.96 -11.33
CA VAL A 299 7.68 12.87 -11.11
C VAL A 299 7.55 12.05 -12.39
N VAL A 300 7.48 10.73 -12.24
CA VAL A 300 7.11 9.80 -13.31
C VAL A 300 5.84 9.07 -12.91
N GLY A 301 4.86 9.03 -13.81
CA GLY A 301 3.69 8.16 -13.70
C GLY A 301 3.71 7.08 -14.78
N GLU A 302 3.72 5.81 -14.38
CA GLU A 302 3.74 4.67 -15.29
C GLU A 302 2.34 4.07 -15.49
N GLY A 303 1.52 4.71 -16.32
CA GLY A 303 0.25 4.14 -16.75
C GLY A 303 0.43 2.94 -17.68
N GLY A 304 1.39 3.01 -18.60
CA GLY A 304 1.82 1.92 -19.47
C GLY A 304 2.73 0.92 -18.74
N ASN A 305 2.88 -0.27 -19.32
CA ASN A 305 3.76 -1.31 -18.77
C ASN A 305 5.21 -1.12 -19.23
N LEU A 306 6.16 -1.38 -18.33
CA LEU A 306 7.59 -1.51 -18.61
C LEU A 306 8.20 -0.27 -19.29
N GLY A 307 7.75 0.94 -18.93
CA GLY A 307 8.36 2.19 -19.39
C GLY A 307 9.83 2.31 -19.01
N PHE A 308 10.16 1.73 -17.86
CA PHE A 308 11.48 1.71 -17.25
C PHE A 308 11.94 0.28 -16.98
N THR A 309 13.24 0.03 -17.06
CA THR A 309 13.84 -1.14 -16.41
C THR A 309 13.78 -0.97 -14.89
N GLN A 310 13.77 -2.08 -14.14
CA GLN A 310 13.78 -1.98 -12.67
C GLN A 310 15.05 -1.29 -12.13
N PRO A 311 16.27 -1.61 -12.59
CA PRO A 311 17.47 -0.84 -12.22
C PRO A 311 17.34 0.65 -12.55
N GLY A 312 16.77 1.01 -13.72
CA GLY A 312 16.54 2.40 -14.11
C GLY A 312 15.61 3.15 -13.16
N ARG A 313 14.53 2.50 -12.66
CA ARG A 313 13.67 3.09 -11.63
C ARG A 313 14.44 3.37 -10.34
N VAL A 314 15.29 2.43 -9.93
CA VAL A 314 16.09 2.55 -8.71
C VAL A 314 17.14 3.67 -8.84
N GLU A 315 17.85 3.76 -9.96
CA GLU A 315 18.82 4.83 -10.24
C GLU A 315 18.15 6.21 -10.20
N TYR A 316 17.02 6.37 -10.90
CA TYR A 316 16.26 7.62 -10.89
C TYR A 316 15.75 8.00 -9.49
N ALA A 317 15.25 7.02 -8.72
CA ALA A 317 14.79 7.25 -7.35
C ALA A 317 15.92 7.63 -6.38
N LEU A 318 17.11 7.02 -6.54
CA LEU A 318 18.30 7.37 -5.75
C LEU A 318 18.79 8.80 -6.05
N ALA A 319 18.60 9.27 -7.29
CA ALA A 319 18.89 10.65 -7.69
C ALA A 319 17.85 11.68 -7.18
N GLY A 320 16.81 11.23 -6.46
CA GLY A 320 15.76 12.08 -5.90
C GLY A 320 14.49 12.18 -6.76
N GLY A 321 14.45 11.46 -7.89
CA GLY A 321 13.27 11.32 -8.72
C GLY A 321 12.13 10.58 -8.00
N ARG A 322 10.88 10.93 -8.30
CA ARG A 322 9.70 10.28 -7.72
C ARG A 322 9.06 9.34 -8.73
N ILE A 323 9.13 8.04 -8.43
CA ILE A 323 8.57 6.97 -9.26
C ILE A 323 8.19 5.78 -8.37
N ASN A 324 7.13 5.06 -8.76
CA ASN A 324 6.78 3.75 -8.23
C ASN A 324 7.28 2.66 -9.20
N THR A 325 6.64 1.50 -9.21
CA THR A 325 6.64 0.59 -10.37
C THR A 325 5.30 0.71 -11.09
N ASP A 326 5.28 0.38 -12.38
CA ASP A 326 4.04 0.24 -13.17
C ASP A 326 3.00 -0.66 -12.47
N ALA A 327 3.45 -1.69 -11.75
CA ALA A 327 2.60 -2.59 -10.98
C ALA A 327 1.78 -1.92 -9.87
N ILE A 328 2.27 -0.80 -9.33
CA ILE A 328 1.52 0.04 -8.38
C ILE A 328 0.66 1.04 -9.14
N ASP A 329 1.24 1.75 -10.10
CA ASP A 329 0.55 2.86 -10.77
C ASP A 329 -0.68 2.37 -11.55
N ASN A 330 -0.55 1.32 -12.35
CA ASN A 330 -1.62 0.86 -13.22
C ASN A 330 -2.45 -0.32 -12.65
N SER A 331 -2.34 -0.57 -11.35
CA SER A 331 -3.00 -1.69 -10.67
C SER A 331 -4.53 -1.64 -10.73
N ALA A 332 -5.12 -0.44 -10.84
CA ALA A 332 -6.57 -0.26 -10.85
C ALA A 332 -7.27 -1.01 -12.00
N GLY A 333 -6.58 -1.24 -13.13
CA GLY A 333 -7.12 -2.03 -14.23
C GLY A 333 -7.34 -3.49 -13.83
N VAL A 334 -6.32 -4.14 -13.25
CA VAL A 334 -6.45 -5.54 -12.85
C VAL A 334 -7.40 -5.72 -11.66
N ASP A 335 -7.42 -4.76 -10.73
CA ASP A 335 -8.35 -4.71 -9.59
C ASP A 335 -9.82 -4.60 -10.08
N THR A 336 -10.08 -3.77 -11.10
CA THR A 336 -11.42 -3.67 -11.72
C THR A 336 -11.87 -4.98 -12.35
N SER A 337 -10.95 -5.70 -12.99
CA SER A 337 -11.24 -7.02 -13.56
C SER A 337 -11.56 -8.06 -12.49
N ASP A 338 -10.88 -8.04 -11.35
CA ASP A 338 -11.18 -8.91 -10.19
C ASP A 338 -12.59 -8.66 -9.66
N HIS A 339 -12.95 -7.39 -9.47
CA HIS A 339 -14.30 -6.99 -9.09
C HIS A 339 -15.36 -7.43 -10.13
N GLU A 340 -15.09 -7.25 -11.43
CA GLU A 340 -16.01 -7.68 -12.48
C GLU A 340 -16.30 -9.19 -12.41
N VAL A 341 -15.25 -10.01 -12.33
CA VAL A 341 -15.36 -11.47 -12.32
C VAL A 341 -16.13 -11.92 -11.07
N ASN A 342 -15.75 -11.44 -9.89
CA ASN A 342 -16.39 -11.83 -8.63
C ASN A 342 -17.87 -11.38 -8.56
N ILE A 343 -18.20 -10.20 -9.08
CA ILE A 343 -19.60 -9.76 -9.19
C ILE A 343 -20.37 -10.65 -10.16
N LYS A 344 -19.79 -11.02 -11.31
CA LYS A 344 -20.45 -11.90 -12.28
C LYS A 344 -20.68 -13.31 -11.70
N ILE A 345 -19.70 -13.89 -11.01
CA ILE A 345 -19.86 -15.20 -10.33
C ILE A 345 -21.06 -15.16 -9.38
N LEU A 346 -21.16 -14.11 -8.55
CA LEU A 346 -22.29 -13.93 -7.64
C LEU A 346 -23.63 -13.84 -8.39
N LEU A 347 -23.71 -12.95 -9.39
CA LEU A 347 -24.96 -12.68 -10.09
C LEU A 347 -25.38 -13.82 -11.04
N ASP A 348 -24.44 -14.58 -11.60
CA ASP A 348 -24.74 -15.73 -12.45
C ASP A 348 -25.35 -16.88 -11.63
N GLY A 349 -25.01 -17.00 -10.33
CA GLY A 349 -25.72 -17.88 -9.39
C GLY A 349 -27.21 -17.52 -9.29
N LEU A 350 -27.53 -16.25 -9.07
CA LEU A 350 -28.92 -15.74 -9.03
C LEU A 350 -29.66 -15.95 -10.36
N VAL A 351 -28.95 -15.86 -11.49
CA VAL A 351 -29.53 -16.16 -12.81
C VAL A 351 -29.82 -17.65 -12.97
N ALA A 352 -28.93 -18.52 -12.49
CA ALA A 352 -29.13 -19.97 -12.52
C ALA A 352 -30.33 -20.40 -11.67
N ASP A 353 -30.54 -19.75 -10.52
CA ASP A 353 -31.67 -19.98 -9.62
C ASP A 353 -32.99 -19.36 -10.10
N GLY A 354 -32.94 -18.53 -11.15
CA GLY A 354 -34.11 -17.89 -11.75
C GLY A 354 -34.58 -16.61 -11.04
N GLU A 355 -33.84 -16.15 -10.02
CA GLU A 355 -34.11 -14.90 -9.29
C GLU A 355 -33.79 -13.65 -10.10
N LEU A 356 -32.83 -13.75 -11.05
CA LEU A 356 -32.50 -12.69 -12.00
C LEU A 356 -32.55 -13.17 -13.44
N THR A 357 -33.01 -12.29 -14.34
CA THR A 357 -32.76 -12.47 -15.78
C THR A 357 -31.39 -11.91 -16.16
N ARG A 358 -30.76 -12.45 -17.21
CA ARG A 358 -29.51 -11.89 -17.77
C ARG A 358 -29.58 -10.39 -18.06
N LYS A 359 -30.75 -9.90 -18.50
CA LYS A 359 -30.96 -8.46 -18.76
C LYS A 359 -30.90 -7.63 -17.47
N GLN A 360 -31.50 -8.11 -16.38
CA GLN A 360 -31.43 -7.44 -15.08
C GLN A 360 -30.01 -7.49 -14.51
N ARG A 361 -29.33 -8.63 -14.61
CA ARG A 361 -27.91 -8.78 -14.23
C ARG A 361 -27.02 -7.73 -14.91
N ASN A 362 -27.15 -7.59 -16.23
CA ASN A 362 -26.31 -6.65 -16.99
C ASN A 362 -26.62 -5.19 -16.66
N ALA A 363 -27.89 -4.85 -16.40
CA ALA A 363 -28.26 -3.51 -15.95
C ALA A 363 -27.65 -3.19 -14.57
N LEU A 364 -27.64 -4.17 -13.67
CA LEU A 364 -27.05 -4.02 -12.34
C LEU A 364 -25.53 -3.80 -12.40
N LEU A 365 -24.81 -4.53 -13.27
CA LEU A 365 -23.38 -4.30 -13.52
C LEU A 365 -23.11 -2.84 -13.90
N VAL A 366 -23.87 -2.30 -14.85
CA VAL A 366 -23.72 -0.90 -15.28
C VAL A 366 -23.97 0.08 -14.14
N GLU A 367 -25.01 -0.16 -13.32
CA GLU A 367 -25.37 0.67 -12.16
C GLU A 367 -24.24 0.80 -11.13
N MET A 368 -23.39 -0.23 -10.99
CA MET A 368 -22.31 -0.28 -9.99
C MET A 368 -20.97 0.29 -10.47
N THR A 369 -20.86 0.75 -11.73
CA THR A 369 -19.59 1.16 -12.36
C THR A 369 -18.80 2.19 -11.54
N ASP A 370 -19.45 3.26 -11.08
CA ASP A 370 -18.78 4.34 -10.34
C ASP A 370 -18.33 3.91 -8.95
N GLU A 371 -19.10 3.04 -8.29
CA GLU A 371 -18.74 2.52 -6.98
C GLU A 371 -17.55 1.55 -7.07
N VAL A 372 -17.52 0.66 -8.07
CA VAL A 372 -16.36 -0.18 -8.36
C VAL A 372 -15.13 0.70 -8.62
N ALA A 373 -15.28 1.79 -9.39
CA ALA A 373 -14.19 2.75 -9.59
C ALA A 373 -13.66 3.31 -8.26
N ALA A 374 -14.55 3.68 -7.34
CA ALA A 374 -14.16 4.22 -6.04
C ALA A 374 -13.45 3.17 -5.16
N LEU A 375 -13.88 1.91 -5.20
CA LEU A 375 -13.24 0.81 -4.47
C LEU A 375 -11.81 0.57 -4.94
N VAL A 376 -11.58 0.46 -6.26
CA VAL A 376 -10.25 0.18 -6.82
C VAL A 376 -9.30 1.37 -6.69
N LEU A 377 -9.79 2.61 -6.80
CA LEU A 377 -8.95 3.80 -6.62
C LEU A 377 -8.55 3.98 -5.15
N ARG A 378 -9.43 3.63 -4.21
CA ARG A 378 -9.09 3.60 -2.78
C ARG A 378 -7.98 2.57 -2.50
N SER A 379 -8.11 1.37 -3.07
CA SER A 379 -7.07 0.33 -3.02
C SER A 379 -5.72 0.88 -3.52
N ASN A 380 -5.72 1.61 -4.64
CA ASN A 380 -4.51 2.23 -5.20
C ASN A 380 -3.90 3.33 -4.30
N ASP A 381 -4.69 4.26 -3.76
CA ASP A 381 -4.23 5.29 -2.81
C ASP A 381 -3.61 4.67 -1.55
N GLU A 382 -4.22 3.60 -1.01
CA GLU A 382 -3.70 2.92 0.17
C GLU A 382 -2.31 2.31 -0.04
N GLN A 383 -2.05 1.76 -1.24
CA GLN A 383 -0.72 1.26 -1.60
C GLN A 383 0.31 2.40 -1.66
N ASN A 384 -0.04 3.51 -2.31
CA ASN A 384 0.81 4.70 -2.38
C ASN A 384 1.17 5.24 -0.99
N ARG A 385 0.19 5.31 -0.09
CA ARG A 385 0.43 5.71 1.31
C ARG A 385 1.25 4.68 2.08
N ALA A 386 1.10 3.39 1.82
CA ALA A 386 1.93 2.34 2.42
C ALA A 386 3.43 2.49 2.04
N LEU A 387 3.71 2.84 0.79
CA LEU A 387 5.06 3.10 0.31
C LEU A 387 5.70 4.30 1.01
N SER A 388 4.98 5.43 1.11
CA SER A 388 5.48 6.63 1.81
C SER A 388 5.80 6.36 3.27
N ARG A 389 4.93 5.63 3.97
CA ARG A 389 5.15 5.23 5.37
C ARG A 389 6.38 4.33 5.52
N SER A 390 6.65 3.49 4.52
CA SER A 390 7.83 2.60 4.53
C SER A 390 9.13 3.39 4.36
N LEU A 391 9.13 4.44 3.53
CA LEU A 391 10.29 5.30 3.30
C LEU A 391 10.75 6.06 4.56
N VAL A 392 9.84 6.44 5.47
CA VAL A 392 10.17 7.15 6.72
C VAL A 392 11.19 6.39 7.59
N HIS A 393 11.20 5.05 7.50
CA HIS A 393 12.08 4.20 8.30
C HIS A 393 13.04 3.35 7.47
N ALA A 394 13.18 3.63 6.16
CA ALA A 394 13.98 2.82 5.26
C ALA A 394 15.43 2.63 5.74
N HIS A 395 16.09 3.71 6.14
CA HIS A 395 17.45 3.67 6.68
C HIS A 395 17.49 3.09 8.11
N ALA A 396 16.60 3.55 8.99
CA ALA A 396 16.57 3.08 10.39
C ALA A 396 16.24 1.58 10.53
N MET A 397 15.58 0.98 9.53
CA MET A 397 15.20 -0.43 9.50
C MET A 397 16.09 -1.27 8.56
N SER A 398 17.23 -0.75 8.05
CA SER A 398 18.02 -1.46 7.03
C SER A 398 18.45 -2.88 7.45
N ASP A 399 18.85 -3.09 8.71
CA ASP A 399 19.19 -4.45 9.18
C ASP A 399 17.98 -5.39 9.20
N VAL A 400 16.80 -4.89 9.60
CA VAL A 400 15.56 -5.68 9.54
C VAL A 400 15.18 -6.00 8.10
N LEU A 401 15.24 -5.01 7.20
CA LEU A 401 14.93 -5.17 5.79
C LEU A 401 15.85 -6.19 5.12
N ARG A 402 17.15 -6.15 5.43
CA ARG A 402 18.12 -7.16 4.95
C ARG A 402 17.74 -8.58 5.39
N ARG A 403 17.41 -8.77 6.68
CA ARG A 403 16.98 -10.08 7.19
C ARG A 403 15.64 -10.52 6.60
N TYR A 404 14.74 -9.57 6.36
CA TYR A 404 13.44 -9.85 5.76
C TYR A 404 13.55 -10.24 4.28
N LEU A 405 14.38 -9.55 3.51
CA LEU A 405 14.67 -9.91 2.11
C LEU A 405 15.27 -11.30 2.01
N ARG A 406 16.22 -11.64 2.89
CA ARG A 406 16.75 -13.00 2.97
C ARG A 406 15.67 -14.04 3.29
N HIS A 407 14.78 -13.72 4.24
CA HIS A 407 13.67 -14.61 4.59
C HIS A 407 12.73 -14.89 3.41
N LEU A 408 12.37 -13.85 2.63
CA LEU A 408 11.53 -14.01 1.44
C LEU A 408 12.22 -14.82 0.32
N ASP A 409 13.54 -14.65 0.18
CA ASP A 409 14.37 -15.37 -0.78
C ASP A 409 14.49 -16.87 -0.40
N GLU A 410 14.75 -17.15 0.87
CA GLU A 410 14.84 -18.52 1.41
C GLU A 410 13.49 -19.27 1.40
N SER A 411 12.37 -18.56 1.56
CA SER A 411 11.04 -19.16 1.48
C SER A 411 10.53 -19.37 0.06
N GLY A 412 11.21 -18.80 -0.95
CA GLY A 412 10.75 -18.81 -2.34
C GLY A 412 9.58 -17.85 -2.62
N ASP A 413 9.21 -16.99 -1.66
CA ASP A 413 8.17 -15.98 -1.82
C ASP A 413 8.63 -14.81 -2.73
N LEU A 414 9.94 -14.67 -2.92
CA LEU A 414 10.59 -13.64 -3.72
C LEU A 414 11.93 -14.18 -4.24
N SER A 415 12.39 -13.71 -5.40
CA SER A 415 13.78 -13.92 -5.83
C SER A 415 14.45 -12.56 -6.00
N ARG A 416 15.47 -12.28 -5.18
CA ARG A 416 16.14 -10.96 -5.20
C ARG A 416 16.82 -10.67 -6.54
N GLU A 417 17.47 -11.68 -7.10
CA GLU A 417 18.14 -11.60 -8.40
C GLU A 417 17.11 -11.32 -9.52
N LEU A 418 16.01 -12.06 -9.56
CA LEU A 418 14.99 -11.88 -10.60
C LEU A 418 14.29 -10.53 -10.52
N GLU A 419 14.13 -9.98 -9.32
CA GLU A 419 13.44 -8.71 -9.09
C GLU A 419 14.40 -7.51 -8.97
N TYR A 420 15.70 -7.70 -9.23
CA TYR A 420 16.73 -6.66 -9.17
C TYR A 420 16.79 -5.92 -7.81
N LEU A 421 16.58 -6.68 -6.72
CA LEU A 421 16.71 -6.15 -5.36
C LEU A 421 18.18 -6.26 -4.91
N PRO A 422 18.69 -5.29 -4.14
CA PRO A 422 20.09 -5.25 -3.72
C PRO A 422 20.43 -6.49 -2.90
N ASP A 423 21.66 -6.98 -3.03
CA ASP A 423 22.22 -8.04 -2.21
C ASP A 423 22.63 -7.53 -0.80
N ASP A 424 23.19 -8.40 0.03
CA ASP A 424 23.55 -8.05 1.40
C ASP A 424 24.72 -7.06 1.48
N GLU A 425 25.66 -7.13 0.54
CA GLU A 425 26.82 -6.24 0.46
C GLU A 425 26.35 -4.82 0.09
N THR A 426 25.56 -4.70 -0.98
CA THR A 426 24.96 -3.43 -1.43
C THR A 426 24.12 -2.78 -0.33
N LEU A 427 23.33 -3.57 0.42
CA LEU A 427 22.53 -3.04 1.54
C LEU A 427 23.39 -2.50 2.69
N VAL A 428 24.53 -3.11 2.96
CA VAL A 428 25.47 -2.64 3.99
C VAL A 428 26.18 -1.36 3.53
N GLU A 429 26.62 -1.31 2.28
CA GLU A 429 27.23 -0.11 1.69
C GLU A 429 26.26 1.07 1.74
N ARG A 430 25.04 0.91 1.20
CA ARG A 430 24.00 1.95 1.25
C ARG A 430 23.71 2.41 2.68
N ARG A 431 23.65 1.48 3.64
CA ARG A 431 23.46 1.83 5.06
C ARG A 431 24.60 2.71 5.57
N ASN A 432 25.86 2.40 5.25
CA ASN A 432 26.99 3.20 5.68
C ASN A 432 26.96 4.62 5.08
N ASP A 433 26.38 4.77 3.89
CA ASP A 433 26.18 6.05 3.20
C ASP A 433 24.90 6.79 3.64
N GLY A 434 24.16 6.28 4.62
CA GLY A 434 22.92 6.90 5.10
C GLY A 434 21.69 6.64 4.22
N VAL A 435 21.80 5.75 3.23
CA VAL A 435 20.77 5.42 2.24
C VAL A 435 20.05 4.13 2.62
N GLY A 436 18.73 4.12 2.50
CA GLY A 436 17.89 2.93 2.68
C GLY A 436 17.42 2.35 1.35
N LEU A 437 16.44 1.44 1.40
CA LEU A 437 15.69 1.07 0.20
C LEU A 437 14.88 2.25 -0.35
N VAL A 438 14.73 2.32 -1.67
CA VAL A 438 13.96 3.34 -2.38
C VAL A 438 12.56 2.83 -2.76
N ARG A 439 11.71 3.75 -3.23
CA ARG A 439 10.27 3.49 -3.46
C ARG A 439 10.00 2.34 -4.43
N PRO A 440 10.70 2.20 -5.57
CA PRO A 440 10.52 1.04 -6.46
C PRO A 440 10.90 -0.30 -5.84
N GLU A 441 11.87 -0.33 -4.92
CA GLU A 441 12.24 -1.56 -4.20
C GLU A 441 11.16 -1.91 -3.17
N PHE A 442 10.63 -0.92 -2.45
CA PHE A 442 9.49 -1.12 -1.55
C PHE A 442 8.22 -1.56 -2.29
N ALA A 443 7.97 -1.12 -3.52
CA ALA A 443 6.84 -1.58 -4.31
C ALA A 443 6.89 -3.10 -4.56
N ILE A 444 8.06 -3.64 -4.87
CA ILE A 444 8.27 -5.08 -5.04
C ILE A 444 8.06 -5.81 -3.71
N ILE A 445 8.70 -5.33 -2.64
CA ILE A 445 8.60 -5.96 -1.31
C ILE A 445 7.15 -5.91 -0.81
N LEU A 446 6.41 -4.83 -1.08
CA LEU A 446 5.01 -4.67 -0.69
C LEU A 446 4.15 -5.77 -1.32
N ALA A 447 4.29 -5.98 -2.63
CA ALA A 447 3.57 -7.04 -3.34
C ALA A 447 3.95 -8.44 -2.83
N ALA A 448 5.25 -8.73 -2.72
CA ALA A 448 5.72 -10.03 -2.21
C ALA A 448 5.22 -10.32 -0.78
N THR A 449 5.22 -9.30 0.10
CA THR A 449 4.70 -9.42 1.46
C THR A 449 3.21 -9.81 1.46
N LYS A 450 2.41 -9.17 0.61
CA LYS A 450 0.97 -9.44 0.49
C LYS A 450 0.71 -10.85 -0.02
N THR A 451 1.41 -11.27 -1.07
CA THR A 451 1.28 -12.63 -1.63
C THR A 451 1.69 -13.70 -0.62
N ALA A 452 2.81 -13.51 0.07
CA ALA A 452 3.27 -14.44 1.11
C ALA A 452 2.28 -14.52 2.29
N LEU A 453 1.68 -13.40 2.68
CA LEU A 453 0.66 -13.37 3.73
C LEU A 453 -0.64 -14.03 3.27
N TYR A 454 -1.12 -13.74 2.05
CA TYR A 454 -2.30 -14.36 1.46
C TYR A 454 -2.23 -15.90 1.56
N GLY A 455 -1.13 -16.50 1.10
CA GLY A 455 -0.96 -17.96 1.17
C GLY A 455 -1.00 -18.51 2.59
N LYS A 456 -0.46 -17.77 3.58
CA LYS A 456 -0.51 -18.17 4.99
C LYS A 456 -1.91 -18.04 5.59
N LEU A 457 -2.69 -17.03 5.17
CA LEU A 457 -4.06 -16.81 5.67
C LEU A 457 -5.05 -17.81 5.07
N LEU A 458 -4.94 -18.11 3.77
CA LEU A 458 -5.80 -19.08 3.10
C LEU A 458 -5.65 -20.49 3.68
N ASN A 459 -4.44 -20.84 4.12
CA ASN A 459 -4.11 -22.10 4.80
C ASN A 459 -4.35 -22.07 6.33
N SER A 460 -5.18 -21.15 6.81
CA SER A 460 -5.54 -21.00 8.23
C SER A 460 -7.05 -20.87 8.43
N ASP A 461 -7.46 -20.69 9.68
CA ASP A 461 -8.87 -20.50 10.10
C ASP A 461 -9.30 -19.01 10.15
N VAL A 462 -8.48 -18.11 9.58
CA VAL A 462 -8.71 -16.65 9.64
C VAL A 462 -9.91 -16.23 8.81
N CYS A 463 -10.21 -16.94 7.72
CA CYS A 463 -11.31 -16.59 6.82
C CYS A 463 -12.68 -16.89 7.46
N GLU A 464 -12.70 -17.81 8.42
CA GLU A 464 -13.87 -18.26 9.15
C GLU A 464 -14.15 -17.41 10.41
N ASP A 465 -13.25 -16.49 10.76
CA ASP A 465 -13.44 -15.57 11.89
C ASP A 465 -14.60 -14.59 11.61
N PRO A 466 -15.63 -14.51 12.48
CA PRO A 466 -16.81 -13.68 12.24
C PRO A 466 -16.52 -12.18 12.07
N TRP A 467 -15.43 -11.67 12.67
CA TRP A 467 -15.07 -10.27 12.52
C TRP A 467 -14.49 -10.01 11.13
N LEU A 468 -13.57 -10.88 10.70
CA LEU A 468 -12.83 -10.72 9.45
C LEU A 468 -13.64 -11.14 8.23
N SER A 469 -14.60 -12.06 8.37
CA SER A 469 -15.52 -12.45 7.30
C SER A 469 -16.38 -11.29 6.79
N ARG A 470 -16.64 -10.26 7.62
CA ARG A 470 -17.30 -9.01 7.18
C ARG A 470 -16.53 -8.26 6.10
N THR A 471 -15.22 -8.52 5.95
CA THR A 471 -14.42 -7.96 4.85
C THR A 471 -14.97 -8.38 3.49
N LEU A 472 -15.58 -9.57 3.40
CA LEU A 472 -16.25 -10.06 2.20
C LEU A 472 -17.42 -9.16 1.79
N GLU A 473 -18.22 -8.69 2.75
CA GLU A 473 -19.35 -7.80 2.46
C GLU A 473 -18.83 -6.46 1.91
N THR A 474 -17.82 -5.87 2.55
CA THR A 474 -17.22 -4.58 2.12
C THR A 474 -16.42 -4.64 0.83
N TYR A 475 -16.17 -5.84 0.30
CA TYR A 475 -15.54 -6.03 -1.02
C TYR A 475 -16.54 -5.74 -2.15
N PHE A 476 -17.81 -6.10 -1.98
CA PHE A 476 -18.83 -5.89 -3.01
C PHE A 476 -19.42 -4.46 -2.94
N PRO A 477 -19.93 -3.91 -4.06
CA PRO A 477 -20.69 -2.66 -4.07
C PRO A 477 -21.90 -2.68 -3.12
N SER A 478 -22.27 -1.53 -2.54
CA SER A 478 -23.31 -1.42 -1.52
C SER A 478 -24.66 -1.96 -1.98
N ILE A 479 -24.99 -1.81 -3.27
CA ILE A 479 -26.23 -2.36 -3.85
C ILE A 479 -26.31 -3.88 -3.69
N LEU A 480 -25.19 -4.59 -3.82
CA LEU A 480 -25.17 -6.05 -3.61
C LEU A 480 -25.20 -6.40 -2.12
N GLN A 481 -24.54 -5.61 -1.28
CA GLN A 481 -24.59 -5.78 0.19
C GLN A 481 -26.03 -5.69 0.70
N GLU A 482 -26.81 -4.74 0.19
CA GLU A 482 -28.20 -4.52 0.59
C GLU A 482 -29.17 -5.57 0.03
N ARG A 483 -28.98 -5.98 -1.22
CA ARG A 483 -29.92 -6.86 -1.93
C ARG A 483 -29.63 -8.35 -1.77
N TYR A 484 -28.36 -8.74 -1.68
CA TYR A 484 -27.89 -10.13 -1.76
C TYR A 484 -26.85 -10.51 -0.69
N PRO A 485 -27.10 -10.23 0.61
CA PRO A 485 -26.13 -10.49 1.67
C PRO A 485 -25.86 -11.99 1.88
N GLU A 486 -26.85 -12.86 1.66
CA GLU A 486 -26.67 -14.31 1.85
C GLU A 486 -25.84 -14.92 0.71
N GLU A 487 -26.04 -14.47 -0.52
CA GLU A 487 -25.29 -14.88 -1.70
C GLU A 487 -23.84 -14.42 -1.64
N ILE A 488 -23.59 -13.21 -1.09
CA ILE A 488 -22.24 -12.76 -0.77
C ILE A 488 -21.57 -13.73 0.21
N ARG A 489 -22.25 -14.14 1.30
CA ARG A 489 -21.67 -15.07 2.29
C ARG A 489 -21.45 -16.46 1.71
N ALA A 490 -22.29 -16.89 0.78
CA ALA A 490 -22.17 -18.16 0.07
C ALA A 490 -21.20 -18.10 -1.12
N HIS A 491 -20.54 -16.96 -1.38
CA HIS A 491 -19.68 -16.80 -2.54
C HIS A 491 -18.58 -17.86 -2.59
N ARG A 492 -18.41 -18.50 -3.76
CA ARG A 492 -17.50 -19.65 -3.94
C ARG A 492 -16.04 -19.33 -3.64
N LEU A 493 -15.64 -18.08 -3.85
CA LEU A 493 -14.29 -17.55 -3.57
C LEU A 493 -14.23 -16.71 -2.28
N SER A 494 -15.17 -16.92 -1.35
CA SER A 494 -15.25 -16.15 -0.11
C SER A 494 -13.93 -16.16 0.68
N ARG A 495 -13.29 -17.33 0.82
CA ARG A 495 -12.02 -17.48 1.55
C ARG A 495 -10.89 -16.72 0.88
N GLU A 496 -10.77 -16.83 -0.43
CA GLU A 496 -9.72 -16.20 -1.22
C GLU A 496 -9.88 -14.66 -1.24
N ILE A 497 -11.13 -14.16 -1.32
CA ILE A 497 -11.44 -12.73 -1.20
C ILE A 497 -11.08 -12.20 0.19
N ILE A 498 -11.51 -12.89 1.25
CA ILE A 498 -11.20 -12.49 2.63
C ILE A 498 -9.69 -12.48 2.85
N ALA A 499 -8.98 -13.55 2.50
CA ALA A 499 -7.54 -13.66 2.68
C ALA A 499 -6.79 -12.53 1.96
N THR A 500 -7.17 -12.21 0.72
CA THR A 500 -6.52 -11.16 -0.06
C THR A 500 -6.78 -9.77 0.53
N ARG A 501 -8.03 -9.48 0.89
CA ARG A 501 -8.39 -8.17 1.46
C ARG A 501 -7.77 -7.96 2.83
N VAL A 502 -7.77 -8.97 3.69
CA VAL A 502 -7.11 -8.91 5.01
C VAL A 502 -5.60 -8.77 4.86
N ALA A 503 -4.96 -9.52 3.95
CA ALA A 503 -3.53 -9.38 3.69
C ALA A 503 -3.18 -7.96 3.21
N ASN A 504 -3.95 -7.43 2.25
CA ASN A 504 -3.77 -6.06 1.76
C ASN A 504 -3.94 -5.02 2.87
N GLN A 505 -5.01 -5.10 3.65
CA GLN A 505 -5.30 -4.18 4.73
C GLN A 505 -4.18 -4.17 5.78
N VAL A 506 -3.79 -5.35 6.28
CA VAL A 506 -2.77 -5.46 7.33
C VAL A 506 -1.43 -4.98 6.81
N VAL A 507 -1.01 -5.37 5.60
CA VAL A 507 0.29 -4.94 5.06
C VAL A 507 0.30 -3.44 4.77
N ASN A 508 -0.78 -2.88 4.21
CA ASN A 508 -0.89 -1.45 3.95
C ASN A 508 -0.82 -0.63 5.25
N GLN A 509 -1.48 -1.07 6.32
CA GLN A 509 -1.54 -0.36 7.61
C GLN A 509 -0.28 -0.56 8.46
N ALA A 510 0.19 -1.80 8.57
CA ALA A 510 1.26 -2.21 9.47
C ALA A 510 2.65 -2.21 8.82
N GLY A 511 2.75 -2.14 7.50
CA GLY A 511 3.98 -2.11 6.72
C GLY A 511 4.64 -3.48 6.49
N THR A 512 5.56 -3.52 5.53
CA THR A 512 6.11 -4.75 4.96
C THR A 512 6.83 -5.66 5.95
N THR A 513 7.55 -5.09 6.92
CA THR A 513 8.34 -5.88 7.89
C THR A 513 7.57 -6.29 9.15
N PHE A 514 6.31 -5.85 9.33
CA PHE A 514 5.61 -6.00 10.61
C PHE A 514 5.38 -7.46 11.00
N LEU A 515 4.80 -8.26 10.08
CA LEU A 515 4.54 -9.70 10.32
C LEU A 515 5.84 -10.43 10.67
N PHE A 516 6.90 -10.21 9.91
CA PHE A 516 8.20 -10.83 10.12
C PHE A 516 8.77 -10.52 11.51
N ARG A 517 8.80 -9.24 11.90
CA ARG A 517 9.33 -8.82 13.20
C ARG A 517 8.53 -9.39 14.35
N ILE A 518 7.20 -9.29 14.30
CA ILE A 518 6.35 -9.81 15.39
C ILE A 518 6.46 -11.34 15.48
N ALA A 519 6.55 -12.05 14.36
CA ALA A 519 6.77 -13.50 14.36
C ALA A 519 8.11 -13.86 15.01
N GLU A 520 9.21 -13.16 14.70
CA GLU A 520 10.50 -13.39 15.35
C GLU A 520 10.48 -13.12 16.86
N GLU A 521 9.73 -12.11 17.31
CA GLU A 521 9.70 -11.66 18.70
C GLU A 521 8.74 -12.46 19.60
N THR A 522 7.76 -13.14 19.01
CA THR A 522 6.67 -13.83 19.74
C THR A 522 6.50 -15.30 19.40
N GLY A 523 7.07 -15.76 18.28
CA GLY A 523 6.82 -17.09 17.72
C GLY A 523 5.39 -17.32 17.27
N ALA A 524 4.56 -16.27 17.16
CA ALA A 524 3.16 -16.38 16.76
C ALA A 524 3.00 -16.68 15.26
N SER A 525 1.92 -17.38 14.92
CA SER A 525 1.54 -17.62 13.52
C SER A 525 1.10 -16.33 12.83
N ALA A 526 1.14 -16.28 11.50
CA ALA A 526 0.63 -15.13 10.74
C ALA A 526 -0.85 -14.84 11.09
N ALA A 527 -1.65 -15.89 11.26
CA ALA A 527 -3.05 -15.82 11.67
C ALA A 527 -3.24 -15.14 13.03
N ASP A 528 -2.47 -15.54 14.05
CA ASP A 528 -2.53 -14.92 15.38
C ASP A 528 -2.10 -13.44 15.33
N ILE A 529 -1.07 -13.12 14.55
CA ILE A 529 -0.57 -11.75 14.41
C ILE A 529 -1.63 -10.86 13.73
N VAL A 530 -2.31 -11.36 12.71
CA VAL A 530 -3.41 -10.66 12.04
C VAL A 530 -4.56 -10.41 13.00
N ARG A 531 -4.97 -11.39 13.80
CA ARG A 531 -6.01 -11.22 14.83
C ARG A 531 -5.62 -10.16 15.85
N ALA A 532 -4.40 -10.24 16.39
CA ALA A 532 -3.88 -9.27 17.35
C ALA A 532 -3.80 -7.85 16.76
N HIS A 533 -3.33 -7.71 15.51
CA HIS A 533 -3.32 -6.44 14.79
C HIS A 533 -4.72 -5.87 14.58
N THR A 534 -5.68 -6.73 14.24
CA THR A 534 -7.07 -6.32 14.02
C THR A 534 -7.69 -5.78 15.30
N VAL A 535 -7.55 -6.49 16.43
CA VAL A 535 -8.01 -6.03 17.75
C VAL A 535 -7.33 -4.72 18.12
N ALA A 536 -5.99 -4.65 18.06
CA ALA A 536 -5.25 -3.44 18.42
C ALA A 536 -5.64 -2.23 17.56
N SER A 537 -5.83 -2.43 16.25
CA SER A 537 -6.26 -1.38 15.32
C SER A 537 -7.64 -0.84 15.65
N ALA A 538 -8.59 -1.73 15.97
CA ALA A 538 -9.95 -1.37 16.33
C ALA A 538 -9.98 -0.64 17.69
N VAL A 539 -9.35 -1.21 18.71
CA VAL A 539 -9.32 -0.68 20.09
C VAL A 539 -8.68 0.70 20.18
N PHE A 540 -7.60 0.95 19.41
CA PHE A 540 -6.94 2.26 19.39
C PHE A 540 -7.52 3.24 18.35
N GLY A 541 -8.56 2.85 17.61
CA GLY A 541 -9.21 3.71 16.62
C GLY A 541 -8.28 4.16 15.49
N LEU A 542 -7.46 3.24 14.96
CA LEU A 542 -6.48 3.57 13.90
C LEU A 542 -7.18 4.07 12.62
N ALA A 543 -8.33 3.49 12.27
CA ALA A 543 -9.12 3.90 11.11
C ALA A 543 -9.57 5.37 11.21
N ASP A 544 -10.08 5.77 12.38
CA ASP A 544 -10.53 7.15 12.62
C ASP A 544 -9.36 8.13 12.62
N LEU A 545 -8.21 7.73 13.18
CA LEU A 545 -7.00 8.54 13.12
C LEU A 545 -6.56 8.75 11.67
N GLN A 546 -6.55 7.69 10.86
CA GLN A 546 -6.18 7.79 9.45
C GLN A 546 -7.17 8.63 8.65
N ALA A 547 -8.48 8.52 8.91
CA ALA A 547 -9.49 9.36 8.29
C ALA A 547 -9.27 10.85 8.63
N ALA A 548 -9.11 11.19 9.92
CA ALA A 548 -8.87 12.56 10.35
C ALA A 548 -7.57 13.16 9.77
N VAL A 549 -6.54 12.33 9.57
CA VAL A 549 -5.31 12.76 8.89
C VAL A 549 -5.53 12.98 7.39
N ARG A 550 -6.30 12.11 6.72
CA ARG A 550 -6.63 12.27 5.29
C ARG A 550 -7.41 13.56 5.01
N ASP A 551 -8.27 13.99 5.93
CA ASP A 551 -9.01 15.27 5.82
C ASP A 551 -8.09 16.52 5.83
N LEU A 552 -6.79 16.33 6.06
CA LEU A 552 -5.76 17.38 5.98
C LEU A 552 -4.99 17.39 4.65
N ASP A 553 -5.37 16.56 3.69
CA ASP A 553 -4.80 16.58 2.34
C ASP A 553 -4.81 18.01 1.77
N HIS A 554 -3.65 18.43 1.23
CA HIS A 554 -3.38 19.79 0.73
C HIS A 554 -3.49 20.95 1.75
N ARG A 555 -3.74 20.66 3.03
CA ARG A 555 -3.82 21.65 4.12
C ARG A 555 -2.57 21.70 4.99
N VAL A 556 -1.92 20.55 5.17
CA VAL A 556 -0.66 20.42 5.91
C VAL A 556 0.36 19.62 5.10
N PRO A 557 1.67 19.78 5.34
CA PRO A 557 2.70 19.03 4.61
C PRO A 557 2.49 17.51 4.70
N ALA A 558 2.64 16.81 3.57
CA ALA A 558 2.46 15.35 3.49
C ALA A 558 3.38 14.58 4.44
N ALA A 559 4.59 15.10 4.70
CA ALA A 559 5.53 14.52 5.67
C ALA A 559 4.93 14.52 7.10
N THR A 560 4.29 15.61 7.51
CA THR A 560 3.61 15.73 8.80
C THR A 560 2.49 14.70 8.92
N GLN A 561 1.66 14.56 7.88
CA GLN A 561 0.60 13.54 7.84
C GLN A 561 1.17 12.12 7.97
N THR A 562 2.22 11.82 7.23
CA THR A 562 2.88 10.51 7.25
C THR A 562 3.40 10.19 8.66
N LEU A 563 4.02 11.16 9.34
CA LEU A 563 4.52 10.98 10.71
C LEU A 563 3.39 10.70 11.71
N MET A 564 2.26 11.41 11.64
CA MET A 564 1.11 11.15 12.52
C MET A 564 0.58 9.71 12.38
N VAL A 565 0.48 9.21 11.14
CA VAL A 565 0.03 7.82 10.89
C VAL A 565 1.07 6.80 11.36
N VAL A 566 2.36 7.10 11.22
CA VAL A 566 3.45 6.24 11.72
C VAL A 566 3.40 6.11 13.24
N GLU A 567 3.07 7.17 13.99
CA GLU A 567 2.90 7.06 15.45
C GLU A 567 1.70 6.16 15.82
N GLY A 568 0.58 6.27 15.11
CA GLY A 568 -0.56 5.37 15.26
C GLY A 568 -0.19 3.90 14.99
N ARG A 569 0.55 3.65 13.91
CA ARG A 569 1.07 2.32 13.55
C ARG A 569 1.96 1.75 14.67
N ARG A 570 2.83 2.55 15.29
CA ARG A 570 3.69 2.09 16.40
C ARG A 570 2.87 1.69 17.62
N LEU A 571 1.83 2.44 17.96
CA LEU A 571 0.91 2.08 19.04
C LEU A 571 0.25 0.74 18.76
N VAL A 572 -0.30 0.56 17.56
CA VAL A 572 -0.94 -0.70 17.15
C VAL A 572 0.05 -1.86 17.15
N GLU A 573 1.26 -1.69 16.61
CA GLU A 573 2.30 -2.73 16.64
C GLU A 573 2.61 -3.19 18.07
N ARG A 574 2.78 -2.23 19.00
CA ARG A 574 3.01 -2.55 20.41
C ARG A 574 1.81 -3.24 21.04
N GLY A 575 0.58 -2.80 20.72
CA GLY A 575 -0.66 -3.41 21.15
C GLY A 575 -0.80 -4.86 20.68
N SER A 576 -0.51 -5.13 19.41
CA SER A 576 -0.51 -6.49 18.85
C SER A 576 0.45 -7.40 19.60
N ARG A 577 1.69 -6.95 19.85
CA ARG A 577 2.68 -7.70 20.63
C ARG A 577 2.18 -7.97 22.05
N TRP A 578 1.57 -6.97 22.69
CA TRP A 578 1.02 -7.09 24.03
C TRP A 578 -0.08 -8.15 24.09
N LEU A 579 -1.03 -8.12 23.15
CA LEU A 579 -2.12 -9.09 23.07
C LEU A 579 -1.61 -10.52 22.89
N LEU A 580 -0.63 -10.71 21.99
CA LEU A 580 -0.02 -12.02 21.73
C LEU A 580 0.69 -12.63 22.95
N ARG A 581 1.16 -11.79 23.88
CA ARG A 581 1.89 -12.23 25.09
C ARG A 581 0.98 -12.39 26.31
N ASN A 582 -0.07 -11.58 26.42
CA ASN A 582 -0.88 -11.47 27.63
C ASN A 582 -2.27 -12.11 27.52
N ARG A 583 -2.69 -12.53 26.32
CA ARG A 583 -4.02 -13.13 26.10
C ARG A 583 -3.89 -14.54 25.52
N PRO A 584 -4.86 -15.41 25.81
CA PRO A 584 -4.90 -16.74 25.21
C PRO A 584 -5.03 -16.64 23.69
N ARG A 585 -4.44 -17.61 22.99
CA ARG A 585 -4.48 -17.75 21.53
C ARG A 585 -5.30 -18.99 21.15
N PRO A 586 -6.06 -18.97 20.04
CA PRO A 586 -6.30 -17.81 19.17
C PRO A 586 -7.13 -16.72 19.86
N LEU A 587 -6.95 -15.47 19.46
CA LEU A 587 -7.72 -14.32 19.97
C LEU A 587 -9.11 -14.30 19.34
N ASP A 588 -10.16 -14.21 20.14
CA ASP A 588 -11.48 -13.79 19.67
C ASP A 588 -11.47 -12.29 19.42
N ILE A 589 -11.55 -11.87 18.15
CA ILE A 589 -11.44 -10.46 17.79
C ILE A 589 -12.60 -9.64 18.36
N SER A 590 -13.82 -10.15 18.26
CA SER A 590 -15.02 -9.44 18.71
C SER A 590 -15.01 -9.26 20.22
N ALA A 591 -14.83 -10.35 20.97
CA ALA A 591 -14.83 -10.31 22.43
C ALA A 591 -13.65 -9.49 22.98
N SER A 592 -12.47 -9.57 22.35
CA SER A 592 -11.31 -8.76 22.77
C SER A 592 -11.54 -7.27 22.48
N THR A 593 -12.12 -6.93 21.34
CA THR A 593 -12.41 -5.53 21.00
C THR A 593 -13.46 -4.94 21.94
N GLU A 594 -14.51 -5.70 22.28
CA GLU A 594 -15.51 -5.30 23.26
C GLU A 594 -14.90 -5.12 24.66
N PHE A 595 -14.08 -6.08 25.10
CA PHE A 595 -13.43 -6.03 26.42
C PHE A 595 -12.53 -4.80 26.60
N PHE A 596 -11.73 -4.45 25.59
CA PHE A 596 -10.79 -3.33 25.69
C PHE A 596 -11.39 -1.97 25.29
N GLY A 597 -12.35 -1.92 24.36
CA GLY A 597 -12.77 -0.69 23.68
C GLY A 597 -13.20 0.44 24.61
N ALA A 598 -14.16 0.18 25.50
CA ALA A 598 -14.67 1.20 26.43
C ALA A 598 -13.60 1.66 27.43
N GLY A 599 -12.81 0.73 27.96
CA GLY A 599 -11.75 1.04 28.91
C GLY A 599 -10.62 1.87 28.29
N VAL A 600 -10.22 1.56 27.06
CA VAL A 600 -9.21 2.35 26.33
C VAL A 600 -9.71 3.77 26.03
N ALA A 601 -10.98 3.94 25.70
CA ALA A 601 -11.58 5.27 25.54
C ALA A 601 -11.53 6.09 26.85
N ILE A 602 -11.89 5.47 27.98
CA ILE A 602 -11.79 6.10 29.31
C ILE A 602 -10.33 6.52 29.60
N VAL A 603 -9.36 5.66 29.33
CA VAL A 603 -7.94 5.99 29.53
C VAL A 603 -7.54 7.17 28.65
N ALA A 604 -7.94 7.19 27.36
CA ALA A 604 -7.63 8.27 26.43
C ALA A 604 -8.14 9.63 26.93
N ASP A 605 -9.35 9.68 27.49
CA ASP A 605 -9.94 10.89 28.05
C ASP A 605 -9.24 11.35 29.34
N LEU A 606 -8.70 10.40 30.11
CA LEU A 606 -7.99 10.69 31.36
C LEU A 606 -6.54 11.14 31.13
N LEU A 607 -5.84 10.71 30.08
CA LEU A 607 -4.42 11.02 29.88
C LEU A 607 -4.05 12.52 29.88
N PRO A 608 -4.83 13.46 29.31
CA PRO A 608 -4.44 14.88 29.26
C PRO A 608 -4.26 15.57 30.62
N GLY A 609 -4.94 15.11 31.68
CA GLY A 609 -4.97 15.78 32.99
C GLY A 609 -3.83 15.43 33.96
N PRO A 610 -3.40 14.16 34.10
CA PRO A 610 -2.44 13.70 35.11
C PRO A 610 -1.01 13.50 34.58
N MET A 611 -0.70 13.86 33.33
CA MET A 611 0.68 13.79 32.85
C MET A 611 1.55 14.84 33.55
N HIS A 612 2.70 14.42 34.07
CA HIS A 612 3.65 15.26 34.78
C HIS A 612 5.05 15.13 34.19
N GLY A 613 5.96 15.96 34.71
CA GLY A 613 7.39 15.79 34.47
C GLY A 613 7.76 15.82 32.99
N ALA A 614 8.56 14.83 32.59
CA ALA A 614 9.14 14.80 31.26
C ALA A 614 8.15 14.34 30.18
N ASP A 615 7.14 13.54 30.56
CA ASP A 615 6.13 13.04 29.65
C ASP A 615 5.19 14.13 29.15
N ARG A 616 4.76 15.02 30.06
CA ARG A 616 3.98 16.20 29.69
C ARG A 616 4.75 17.11 28.75
N ARG A 617 6.04 17.36 29.01
CA ARG A 617 6.88 18.19 28.13
C ARG A 617 7.00 17.62 26.72
N SER A 618 7.24 16.31 26.60
CA SER A 618 7.33 15.62 25.31
C SER A 618 6.00 15.66 24.54
N ARG A 619 4.88 15.44 25.24
CA ARG A 619 3.53 15.58 24.68
C ARG A 619 3.27 17.01 24.19
N ASP A 620 3.46 18.00 25.05
CA ASP A 620 3.18 19.41 24.73
C ASP A 620 4.08 19.90 23.58
N GLN A 621 5.35 19.45 23.51
CA GLN A 621 6.25 19.73 22.39
C GLN A 621 5.77 19.11 21.07
N THR A 622 5.36 17.84 21.10
CA THR A 622 4.84 17.13 19.92
C THR A 622 3.56 17.79 19.41
N SER A 623 2.62 18.07 20.32
CA SER A 623 1.37 18.76 20.00
C SER A 623 1.64 20.17 19.43
N GLY A 624 2.52 20.96 20.07
CA GLY A 624 2.91 22.29 19.60
C GLY A 624 3.49 22.27 18.18
N THR A 625 4.42 21.33 17.91
CA THR A 625 5.02 21.17 16.57
C THR A 625 3.98 20.85 15.50
N LEU A 626 3.00 19.99 15.82
CA LEU A 626 1.91 19.65 14.89
C LEU A 626 0.97 20.82 14.66
N VAL A 627 0.62 21.58 15.71
CA VAL A 627 -0.21 22.79 15.60
C VAL A 627 0.48 23.87 14.77
N GLU A 628 1.79 24.08 14.97
CA GLU A 628 2.60 24.99 14.14
C GLU A 628 2.62 24.58 12.67
N ALA A 629 2.57 23.27 12.39
CA ALA A 629 2.45 22.72 11.04
C ALA A 629 1.02 22.78 10.44
N GLY A 630 0.06 23.37 11.16
CA GLY A 630 -1.32 23.57 10.71
C GLY A 630 -2.30 22.45 11.06
N VAL A 631 -1.90 21.48 11.88
CA VAL A 631 -2.79 20.39 12.33
C VAL A 631 -3.79 20.95 13.36
N PRO A 632 -5.09 20.62 13.26
CA PRO A 632 -6.07 21.01 14.28
C PRO A 632 -5.68 20.54 15.68
N VAL A 633 -5.82 21.41 16.68
CA VAL A 633 -5.38 21.17 18.07
C VAL A 633 -5.82 19.81 18.61
N ALA A 634 -7.11 19.46 18.46
CA ALA A 634 -7.64 18.19 18.95
C ALA A 634 -6.94 16.96 18.34
N LEU A 635 -6.60 17.01 17.05
CA LEU A 635 -5.89 15.92 16.38
C LEU A 635 -4.40 15.89 16.78
N ALA A 636 -3.77 17.07 16.90
CA ALA A 636 -2.39 17.19 17.37
C ALA A 636 -2.22 16.62 18.80
N GLU A 637 -3.14 16.95 19.71
CA GLU A 637 -3.18 16.40 21.06
C GLU A 637 -3.45 14.89 21.06
N ARG A 638 -4.39 14.41 20.24
CA ARG A 638 -4.66 12.98 20.08
C ARG A 638 -3.40 12.23 19.67
N VAL A 639 -2.66 12.71 18.67
CA VAL A 639 -1.40 12.10 18.21
C VAL A 639 -0.33 12.14 19.30
N ALA A 640 -0.18 13.28 19.98
CA ALA A 640 0.81 13.43 21.06
C ALA A 640 0.54 12.49 22.26
N ASN A 641 -0.70 12.06 22.46
CA ASN A 641 -1.10 11.14 23.52
C ASN A 641 -0.90 9.65 23.19
N LEU A 642 -0.72 9.29 21.91
CA LEU A 642 -0.63 7.88 21.48
C LEU A 642 0.48 7.08 22.21
N PRO A 643 1.69 7.63 22.48
CA PRO A 643 2.71 6.87 23.19
C PRO A 643 2.32 6.48 24.62
N ALA A 644 1.54 7.32 25.30
CA ALA A 644 1.04 7.07 26.66
C ALA A 644 -0.19 6.15 26.65
N LEU A 645 -1.00 6.21 25.61
CA LEU A 645 -2.18 5.37 25.43
C LEU A 645 -1.86 3.87 25.34
N TYR A 646 -0.61 3.50 25.05
CA TYR A 646 -0.17 2.10 25.09
C TYR A 646 -0.48 1.40 26.42
N ALA A 647 -0.33 2.09 27.55
CA ALA A 647 -0.60 1.51 28.87
C ALA A 647 -2.07 1.12 29.06
N ALA A 648 -2.99 1.60 28.23
CA ALA A 648 -4.42 1.35 28.39
C ALA A 648 -4.78 -0.14 28.39
N LEU A 649 -4.10 -0.98 27.60
CA LEU A 649 -4.34 -2.43 27.61
C LEU A 649 -4.03 -3.05 28.97
N ASP A 650 -2.91 -2.65 29.58
CA ASP A 650 -2.52 -3.09 30.92
C ASP A 650 -3.47 -2.57 31.99
N LEU A 651 -3.93 -1.32 31.87
CA LEU A 651 -4.85 -0.71 32.82
C LEU A 651 -6.22 -1.39 32.80
N VAL A 652 -6.77 -1.69 31.62
CA VAL A 652 -8.04 -2.40 31.49
C VAL A 652 -7.91 -3.83 32.01
N ALA A 653 -6.86 -4.55 31.64
CA ALA A 653 -6.62 -5.90 32.17
C ALA A 653 -6.41 -5.91 33.69
N THR A 654 -5.80 -4.87 34.25
CA THR A 654 -5.60 -4.74 35.69
C THR A 654 -6.92 -4.45 36.40
N ALA A 655 -7.72 -3.52 35.85
CA ALA A 655 -9.04 -3.17 36.38
C ALA A 655 -9.93 -4.41 36.53
N ASP A 656 -9.97 -5.26 35.50
CA ASP A 656 -10.64 -6.56 35.55
C ASP A 656 -10.05 -7.49 36.62
N ALA A 657 -8.72 -7.63 36.67
CA ALA A 657 -8.04 -8.54 37.60
C ALA A 657 -8.08 -8.13 39.09
N VAL A 658 -8.34 -6.86 39.40
CA VAL A 658 -8.55 -6.37 40.78
C VAL A 658 -10.01 -6.03 41.08
N ASP A 659 -10.89 -6.17 40.09
CA ASP A 659 -12.32 -5.80 40.16
C ASP A 659 -12.50 -4.36 40.66
N GLU A 660 -11.91 -3.42 39.90
CA GLU A 660 -11.93 -1.96 40.14
C GLU A 660 -12.30 -1.19 38.86
N ASP A 661 -12.76 0.05 39.01
CA ASP A 661 -13.06 0.92 37.87
C ASP A 661 -11.77 1.35 37.14
N VAL A 662 -11.79 1.33 35.80
CA VAL A 662 -10.64 1.72 34.96
C VAL A 662 -10.15 3.13 35.28
N THR A 663 -11.04 4.05 35.65
CA THR A 663 -10.71 5.41 36.08
C THR A 663 -9.85 5.40 37.34
N VAL A 664 -10.20 4.58 38.33
CA VAL A 664 -9.47 4.46 39.60
C VAL A 664 -8.10 3.85 39.36
N VAL A 665 -8.03 2.78 38.55
CA VAL A 665 -6.78 2.10 38.19
C VAL A 665 -5.85 3.05 37.43
N THR A 666 -6.38 3.78 36.45
CA THR A 666 -5.62 4.76 35.65
C THR A 666 -5.06 5.88 36.52
N ARG A 667 -5.88 6.46 37.42
CA ARG A 667 -5.41 7.51 38.33
C ARG A 667 -4.34 6.98 39.27
N ALA A 668 -4.52 5.79 39.85
CA ALA A 668 -3.52 5.18 40.73
C ALA A 668 -2.20 4.90 39.99
N TYR A 669 -2.27 4.39 38.76
CA TYR A 669 -1.11 4.17 37.89
C TYR A 669 -0.32 5.46 37.63
N LEU A 670 -1.01 6.54 37.25
CA LEU A 670 -0.39 7.83 36.95
C LEU A 670 0.16 8.50 38.22
N THR A 671 -0.56 8.43 39.34
CA THR A 671 -0.06 8.90 40.63
C THR A 671 1.19 8.13 41.05
N LEU A 672 1.24 6.80 40.90
CA LEU A 672 2.45 6.02 41.19
C LEU A 672 3.63 6.43 40.33
N ALA A 673 3.39 6.63 39.03
CA ALA A 673 4.42 7.08 38.10
C ALA A 673 5.06 8.39 38.57
N GLN A 674 4.21 9.34 38.99
CA GLN A 674 4.66 10.64 39.49
C GLN A 674 5.40 10.53 40.83
N ARG A 675 4.88 9.76 41.79
CA ARG A 675 5.45 9.68 43.15
C ARG A 675 6.80 8.97 43.18
N LEU A 676 7.02 8.02 42.27
CA LEU A 676 8.25 7.23 42.18
C LEU A 676 9.16 7.65 41.00
N HIS A 677 8.84 8.75 40.30
CA HIS A 677 9.61 9.25 39.15
C HIS A 677 9.81 8.20 38.03
N LEU A 678 8.79 7.35 37.80
CA LEU A 678 8.86 6.27 36.81
C LEU A 678 8.87 6.79 35.37
N ASP A 679 8.38 8.00 35.14
CA ASP A 679 8.41 8.68 33.83
C ASP A 679 9.85 8.86 33.34
N TRP A 680 10.76 9.26 34.22
CA TRP A 680 12.17 9.41 33.88
C TRP A 680 12.81 8.08 33.47
N LEU A 681 12.61 7.02 34.27
CA LEU A 681 13.20 5.70 33.99
C LEU A 681 12.73 5.16 32.64
N ARG A 682 11.42 5.30 32.35
CA ARG A 682 10.84 4.92 31.06
C ARG A 682 11.48 5.66 29.89
N GLN A 683 11.76 6.96 30.03
CA GLN A 683 12.42 7.74 28.98
C GLN A 683 13.85 7.30 28.73
N GLN A 684 14.61 6.96 29.78
CA GLN A 684 15.96 6.41 29.61
C GLN A 684 15.92 5.07 28.88
N ILE A 685 14.95 4.20 29.19
CA ILE A 685 14.78 2.93 28.46
C ILE A 685 14.46 3.19 26.99
N VAL A 686 13.60 4.16 26.68
CA VAL A 686 13.27 4.52 25.29
C VAL A 686 14.48 5.10 24.55
N ALA A 687 15.35 5.84 25.25
CA ALA A 687 16.55 6.46 24.71
C ALA A 687 17.72 5.49 24.49
N LEU A 688 17.62 4.24 24.96
CA LEU A 688 18.64 3.22 24.74
C LEU A 688 18.92 2.99 23.23
N PRO A 689 20.17 2.65 22.87
CA PRO A 689 20.56 2.40 21.48
C PRO A 689 19.74 1.29 20.83
N ARG A 690 19.60 1.36 19.50
CA ARG A 690 18.87 0.36 18.69
C ARG A 690 19.61 -0.01 17.39
N ASP A 691 20.92 0.17 17.37
CA ASP A 691 21.74 0.03 16.15
C ASP A 691 21.89 -1.42 15.67
N THR A 692 21.71 -2.36 16.59
CA THR A 692 21.74 -3.81 16.35
C THR A 692 20.44 -4.48 16.79
N ARG A 693 20.13 -5.64 16.17
CA ARG A 693 19.02 -6.51 16.56
C ARG A 693 19.00 -6.78 18.07
N TRP A 694 20.14 -7.11 18.66
CA TRP A 694 20.23 -7.47 20.08
C TRP A 694 19.98 -6.29 21.01
N GLN A 695 20.46 -5.09 20.66
CA GLN A 695 20.14 -3.88 21.40
C GLN A 695 18.65 -3.54 21.30
N ALA A 696 18.05 -3.65 20.11
CA ALA A 696 16.62 -3.43 19.93
C ALA A 696 15.78 -4.40 20.78
N LEU A 697 16.10 -5.70 20.74
CA LEU A 697 15.43 -6.73 21.54
C LEU A 697 15.62 -6.50 23.05
N ALA A 698 16.83 -6.17 23.50
CA ALA A 698 17.10 -5.94 24.92
C ALA A 698 16.37 -4.70 25.44
N ARG A 699 16.32 -3.63 24.64
CA ARG A 699 15.54 -2.43 24.95
C ARG A 699 14.05 -2.73 25.03
N ASP A 700 13.51 -3.44 24.05
CA ASP A 700 12.09 -3.78 24.03
C ASP A 700 11.72 -4.70 25.22
N ALA A 701 12.56 -5.71 25.52
CA ALA A 701 12.38 -6.57 26.70
C ALA A 701 12.41 -5.79 28.02
N MET A 702 13.34 -4.85 28.18
CA MET A 702 13.40 -4.03 29.40
C MET A 702 12.20 -3.10 29.54
N ARG A 703 11.73 -2.53 28.43
CA ARG A 703 10.52 -1.71 28.44
C ARG A 703 9.31 -2.55 28.84
N ASP A 704 9.16 -3.75 28.27
CA ASP A 704 8.06 -4.65 28.60
C ASP A 704 8.14 -5.11 30.07
N ASP A 705 9.33 -5.38 30.59
CA ASP A 705 9.54 -5.68 32.02
C ASP A 705 9.16 -4.49 32.91
N PHE A 706 9.57 -3.27 32.55
CA PHE A 706 9.21 -2.04 33.26
C PHE A 706 7.69 -1.83 33.28
N ASP A 707 7.04 -1.90 32.12
CA ASP A 707 5.60 -1.70 31.97
C ASP A 707 4.84 -2.75 32.82
N ALA A 708 5.30 -4.02 32.80
CA ALA A 708 4.76 -5.09 33.64
C ALA A 708 4.94 -4.82 35.15
N GLN A 709 6.11 -4.36 35.60
CA GLN A 709 6.33 -4.04 37.02
C GLN A 709 5.45 -2.87 37.49
N HIS A 710 5.32 -1.82 36.69
CA HIS A 710 4.47 -0.67 37.02
C HIS A 710 3.00 -1.09 37.11
N ARG A 711 2.54 -1.94 36.20
CA ARG A 711 1.20 -2.55 36.27
C ARG A 711 0.99 -3.37 37.53
N MET A 712 1.91 -4.28 37.84
CA MET A 712 1.81 -5.15 39.03
C MET A 712 1.82 -4.33 40.32
N LEU A 713 2.66 -3.29 40.40
CA LEU A 713 2.70 -2.38 41.54
C LEU A 713 1.37 -1.63 41.70
N THR A 714 0.77 -1.19 40.60
CA THR A 714 -0.55 -0.55 40.62
C THR A 714 -1.62 -1.51 41.16
N ALA A 715 -1.64 -2.75 40.68
CA ALA A 715 -2.56 -3.77 41.17
C ALA A 715 -2.37 -4.04 42.68
N GLU A 716 -1.13 -4.08 43.13
CA GLU A 716 -0.79 -4.32 44.54
C GLU A 716 -1.25 -3.17 45.45
N VAL A 717 -1.02 -1.92 45.03
CA VAL A 717 -1.54 -0.74 45.76
C VAL A 717 -3.05 -0.82 45.91
N LEU A 718 -3.77 -1.16 44.84
CA LEU A 718 -5.22 -1.25 44.85
C LEU A 718 -5.70 -2.41 45.75
N ARG A 719 -5.10 -3.60 45.67
CA ARG A 719 -5.46 -4.74 46.53
C ARG A 719 -5.21 -4.47 48.01
N ALA A 720 -4.12 -3.78 48.33
CA ALA A 720 -3.72 -3.52 49.70
C ALA A 720 -4.46 -2.35 50.35
N THR A 721 -5.29 -1.58 49.62
CA THR A 721 -5.97 -0.37 50.14
C THR A 721 -7.48 -0.49 50.01
N ASP A 722 -8.21 0.22 50.89
CA ASP A 722 -9.68 0.15 50.91
C ASP A 722 -10.31 0.66 49.60
N ARG A 723 -11.33 -0.08 49.14
CA ARG A 723 -12.14 0.32 47.99
C ARG A 723 -12.90 1.62 48.31
N GLY A 724 -12.99 2.52 47.34
CA GLY A 724 -13.74 3.78 47.45
C GLY A 724 -12.93 5.01 47.92
N ALA A 725 -11.69 4.82 48.40
CA ALA A 725 -10.77 5.94 48.64
C ALA A 725 -10.25 6.54 47.32
N GLU A 726 -9.87 7.83 47.33
CA GLU A 726 -9.29 8.44 46.14
C GLU A 726 -7.93 7.81 45.79
N ALA A 727 -7.60 7.74 44.51
CA ALA A 727 -6.35 7.13 44.03
C ALA A 727 -5.10 7.68 44.74
N GLN A 728 -5.05 9.00 44.99
CA GLN A 728 -3.97 9.65 45.71
C GLN A 728 -3.84 9.12 47.14
N GLU A 729 -4.95 9.00 47.87
CA GLU A 729 -4.98 8.49 49.24
C GLU A 729 -4.56 7.03 49.31
N ARG A 730 -4.98 6.22 48.33
CA ARG A 730 -4.57 4.81 48.22
C ARG A 730 -3.06 4.70 48.02
N VAL A 731 -2.49 5.44 47.06
CA VAL A 731 -1.05 5.45 46.80
C VAL A 731 -0.28 5.94 48.03
N ASP A 732 -0.63 7.08 48.62
CA ASP A 732 0.07 7.60 49.80
C ASP A 732 -0.10 6.71 51.04
N GLY A 733 -1.24 6.02 51.17
CA GLY A 733 -1.49 5.02 52.21
C GLY A 733 -0.61 3.79 52.05
N TRP A 734 -0.41 3.30 50.83
CA TRP A 734 0.49 2.18 50.54
C TRP A 734 1.96 2.57 50.72
N LEU A 735 2.38 3.73 50.20
CA LEU A 735 3.76 4.23 50.34
C LEU A 735 4.16 4.40 51.82
N ARG A 736 3.24 4.88 52.68
CA ARG A 736 3.48 4.99 54.13
C ARG A 736 3.65 3.65 54.82
N ARG A 737 2.87 2.63 54.43
CA ARG A 737 2.99 1.28 54.99
C ARG A 737 4.29 0.58 54.58
N ASN A 738 4.78 0.87 53.39
CA ASN A 738 5.99 0.27 52.80
C ASN A 738 7.20 1.22 52.80
N ALA A 739 7.24 2.18 53.73
CA ALA A 739 8.16 3.32 53.65
C ALA A 739 9.66 2.94 53.68
N ALA A 740 10.03 1.80 54.28
CA ALA A 740 11.42 1.36 54.30
C ALA A 740 11.91 0.92 52.92
N GLN A 741 11.09 0.14 52.20
CA GLN A 741 11.36 -0.37 50.87
C GLN A 741 11.26 0.75 49.83
N VAL A 742 10.27 1.64 49.96
CA VAL A 742 10.12 2.83 49.10
C VAL A 742 11.37 3.72 49.18
N ARG A 743 11.86 4.07 50.39
CA ARG A 743 13.08 4.87 50.56
C ARG A 743 14.35 4.20 50.01
N ARG A 744 14.36 2.87 49.90
CA ARG A 744 15.47 2.14 49.27
C ARG A 744 15.39 2.29 47.75
N CYS A 745 14.20 2.09 47.17
CA CYS A 745 13.95 2.26 45.75
C CYS A 745 14.26 3.70 45.30
N GLU A 746 13.70 4.71 45.98
CA GLU A 746 13.93 6.14 45.67
C GLU A 746 15.42 6.51 45.67
N ARG A 747 16.19 5.99 46.62
CA ARG A 747 17.63 6.26 46.70
C ARG A 747 18.39 5.64 45.54
N MET A 748 18.06 4.39 45.19
CA MET A 748 18.70 3.73 44.04
C MET A 748 18.35 4.44 42.74
N LEU A 749 17.09 4.84 42.56
CA LEU A 749 16.67 5.61 41.39
C LEU A 749 17.39 6.95 41.33
N ALA A 750 17.52 7.67 42.45
CA ALA A 750 18.29 8.92 42.51
C ALA A 750 19.80 8.72 42.20
N GLU A 751 20.39 7.61 42.63
CA GLU A 751 21.77 7.24 42.28
C GLU A 751 21.92 6.97 40.77
N ILE A 752 20.94 6.27 40.18
CA ILE A 752 20.90 6.01 38.73
C ILE A 752 20.68 7.30 37.94
N GLU A 753 19.82 8.21 38.41
CA GLU A 753 19.59 9.53 37.82
C GLU A 753 20.83 10.42 37.83
N ALA A 754 21.68 10.28 38.84
CA ALA A 754 22.94 11.04 38.93
C ALA A 754 24.00 10.57 37.92
N ILE A 755 23.83 9.39 37.29
CA ILE A 755 24.74 8.87 36.27
C ILE A 755 24.42 9.56 34.93
N THR A 756 25.44 10.15 34.31
CA THR A 756 25.29 10.98 33.10
C THR A 756 24.96 10.16 31.83
N SER A 757 25.23 8.86 31.86
CA SER A 757 25.00 7.91 30.76
C SER A 757 24.54 6.57 31.34
N SER A 758 23.24 6.31 31.30
CA SER A 758 22.66 5.05 31.76
C SER A 758 22.71 4.00 30.65
N ASP A 759 23.45 2.92 30.88
CA ASP A 759 23.46 1.77 29.99
C ASP A 759 22.36 0.75 30.35
N LEU A 760 22.26 -0.31 29.55
CA LEU A 760 21.27 -1.38 29.75
C LEU A 760 21.34 -1.99 31.16
N ALA A 761 22.56 -2.15 31.71
CA ALA A 761 22.77 -2.79 32.99
C ALA A 761 22.29 -1.89 34.13
N VAL A 762 22.62 -0.60 34.09
CA VAL A 762 22.18 0.39 35.07
C VAL A 762 20.65 0.47 35.10
N LEU A 763 20.00 0.57 33.94
CA LEU A 763 18.53 0.67 33.87
C LEU A 763 17.84 -0.63 34.32
N SER A 764 18.45 -1.80 34.08
CA SER A 764 17.93 -3.08 34.58
C SER A 764 17.88 -3.15 36.11
N VAL A 765 18.84 -2.50 36.79
CA VAL A 765 18.83 -2.38 38.27
C VAL A 765 17.66 -1.52 38.72
N GLY A 766 17.40 -0.40 38.02
CA GLY A 766 16.23 0.45 38.29
C GLY A 766 14.91 -0.31 38.17
N VAL A 767 14.71 -1.05 37.08
CA VAL A 767 13.52 -1.90 36.88
C VAL A 767 13.40 -2.97 37.97
N ARG A 768 14.52 -3.56 38.39
CA ARG A 768 14.54 -4.55 39.47
C ARG A 768 14.14 -3.97 40.82
N GLU A 769 14.50 -2.73 41.15
CA GLU A 769 14.05 -2.11 42.40
C GLU A 769 12.54 -1.85 42.40
N ILE A 770 11.93 -1.58 41.24
CA ILE A 770 10.46 -1.54 41.11
C ILE A 770 9.87 -2.93 41.35
N ARG A 771 10.46 -3.99 40.78
CA ARG A 771 10.03 -5.38 41.07
C ARG A 771 10.10 -5.70 42.56
N ASN A 772 11.17 -5.28 43.25
CA ASN A 772 11.29 -5.49 44.69
C ASN A 772 10.15 -4.83 45.48
N LEU A 773 9.55 -3.74 44.97
CA LEU A 773 8.37 -3.10 45.57
C LEU A 773 7.08 -3.91 45.37
N VAL A 774 6.96 -4.61 44.25
CA VAL A 774 5.83 -5.52 43.95
C VAL A 774 5.85 -6.73 44.89
N ASP A 775 7.04 -7.27 45.16
CA ASP A 775 7.20 -8.46 46.01
C ASP A 775 7.10 -8.16 47.53
N VAL A 776 6.87 -6.91 47.93
CA VAL A 776 6.66 -6.54 49.34
C VAL A 776 5.25 -6.97 49.76
N THR A 777 5.08 -8.26 50.00
CA THR A 777 3.86 -8.78 50.61
C THR A 777 3.78 -8.30 52.06
N VAL A 778 2.68 -7.63 52.40
CA VAL A 778 2.20 -7.45 53.79
C VAL A 778 0.94 -8.26 53.98
#